data_AF-A0A177FA22-F1
#
_entry.id   AF-A0A177FA22-F1
#
_cell.length_a   1.000
_cell.length_b   1.000
_cell.length_c   1.000
_cell.angle_alpha   90.00
_cell.angle_beta   90.00
_cell.angle_gamma   90.00
#
_symmetry.space_group_name_H-M   'P 1'
#
loop_
_entity.id
_entity.type
_entity.pdbx_description
1 polymer ?
#
loop_
_entity_poly.entity_id
_entity_poly.type
_entity_poly.pdbx_seq_one_letter_code
_entity_poly.pdbx_strand_id
1 'polypeptide(L)'
;MEEPISTPGLPRRTYKAGSNLQTEEQLLSSSPGFGTPAYPIKSRPTEVAKPFAAQLNTSITTHSAAPTVLPILLPPQTLRPVAFRTLTKKHNLTLTSSGLGLLSTFIGKFCGSGWREEGLAERVLDEIAKAWKKCGGGLLVEDGPEKKLSNILKTLEPCMSGGRLDTGKLSRNNSSLPSPNLSRTPSYTAGRQDVNIDIGQSNLGLSALNVEDGDSRDRVDEEEQSQLDVRAYLKVVSAFDQPRLMYSTSSKSLEPIHGTTSLLPPIQHKISMFRNHYHLVHQRLMRNESFQTPSFATTTRPPRLMHSASGMTTIQQAYKITPIANLLGRSGTAHLLLGLLVHSPAGDLSLTDLSGSVVLDLSIARPVPEDGVWFCPGMLILVEGTYEEDGSHNSNLGSAAGVGGQIKGVFVAHTLAGPPAERRAISLGVSADSGGNTHASMGAGFGWVDFLGVGSEKALGSQMRRLQRRVFRPPTTFQTLNVPDDDQIETEPPRRQIALLGECNLDSPRTLEAIRAILSSYSTSSSGHISDLPFSIVMMGNFVSAASMSGSSRGGGSIEYKEHFDALASILAEFPLLVANTTFIFVPGDNDPWVSSFSAGASCMLPRQGVPEVFTSRVRRAFTTANAEIHGASKEKDAQKGESIWATNPARLSLFGPLEEIVMFRDDITSRFRRTAITFPKLDGDDEGAEAAAAAAAANVQDQSQEASQSDMEEMDLDNPRRNLDKAVQNATSHVPSSDPTPSSPPSIQAARKLIKTILDQSHLSPFPLSIRPQLWDHCASLSLYPLPTALVLCDAEMPAFAISYEGCHVMNAGRLVDEFSLRRGQGGVSRGSGVARWIEYDCRSRKGEERTLRF
;
A
#
# COMPACT_ATOMS: atom_id res chain seq x y z
N MET A 1 -72.17 -31.80 -0.94
CA MET A 1 -72.70 -30.61 -1.61
C MET A 1 -72.66 -29.46 -0.63
N GLU A 2 -72.22 -28.32 -1.13
CA GLU A 2 -72.41 -26.95 -0.64
C GLU A 2 -71.47 -26.38 0.45
N GLU A 3 -71.05 -25.16 0.12
CA GLU A 3 -69.96 -24.33 0.62
C GLU A 3 -70.28 -23.58 1.91
N PRO A 4 -69.27 -23.04 2.64
CA PRO A 4 -69.50 -22.18 3.80
C PRO A 4 -69.45 -20.67 3.45
N ILE A 5 -70.43 -19.92 3.95
CA ILE A 5 -70.50 -18.44 3.85
C ILE A 5 -70.39 -17.79 5.24
N SER A 6 -69.33 -17.00 5.39
CA SER A 6 -69.14 -15.67 6.02
C SER A 6 -70.14 -15.12 7.06
N THR A 7 -69.61 -14.59 8.18
CA THR A 7 -70.22 -13.55 9.06
C THR A 7 -69.11 -12.84 9.88
N PRO A 8 -69.32 -11.66 10.52
CA PRO A 8 -68.83 -10.36 10.02
C PRO A 8 -67.90 -9.62 11.01
N GLY A 9 -67.35 -8.47 10.59
CA GLY A 9 -66.33 -7.73 11.35
C GLY A 9 -66.79 -6.57 12.26
N LEU A 10 -65.76 -5.92 12.84
CA LEU A 10 -65.64 -4.64 13.59
C LEU A 10 -65.71 -4.70 15.13
N PRO A 11 -65.09 -3.73 15.89
CA PRO A 11 -64.18 -2.63 15.50
C PRO A 11 -62.87 -2.52 16.33
N ARG A 12 -61.96 -1.66 15.87
CA ARG A 12 -60.71 -1.24 16.54
C ARG A 12 -60.97 -0.46 17.84
N ARG A 13 -60.22 -0.76 18.91
CA ARG A 13 -60.09 0.10 20.10
C ARG A 13 -58.64 0.48 20.38
N THR A 14 -58.47 1.78 20.54
CA THR A 14 -57.31 2.55 20.96
C THR A 14 -57.02 2.36 22.45
N TYR A 15 -55.75 2.23 22.83
CA TYR A 15 -55.33 2.34 24.24
C TYR A 15 -54.42 3.55 24.45
N LYS A 16 -54.91 4.46 25.30
CA LYS A 16 -54.17 5.58 25.91
C LYS A 16 -53.37 5.07 27.11
N ALA A 17 -52.20 5.67 27.32
CA ALA A 17 -51.35 5.44 28.47
C ALA A 17 -51.99 5.96 29.78
N GLY A 18 -51.86 5.18 30.85
CA GLY A 18 -52.20 5.54 32.22
C GLY A 18 -51.15 4.97 33.17
N SER A 19 -50.69 5.82 34.08
CA SER A 19 -49.58 5.65 35.03
C SER A 19 -49.96 4.90 36.31
N ASN A 20 -48.94 4.23 36.89
CA ASN A 20 -48.78 3.74 38.26
C ASN A 20 -49.64 2.55 38.71
N LEU A 21 -48.96 1.43 39.03
CA LEU A 21 -49.08 0.68 40.28
C LEU A 21 -47.85 -0.22 40.47
N GLN A 22 -47.55 -0.49 41.74
CA GLN A 22 -46.30 -0.99 42.29
C GLN A 22 -46.44 -2.45 42.75
N THR A 23 -45.32 -3.19 42.68
CA THR A 23 -44.89 -4.28 43.61
C THR A 23 -45.32 -5.73 43.36
N GLU A 24 -44.26 -6.57 43.34
CA GLU A 24 -44.13 -8.01 43.63
C GLU A 24 -44.90 -9.07 42.82
N GLU A 25 -44.14 -9.87 42.06
CA GLU A 25 -44.05 -11.32 42.32
C GLU A 25 -42.79 -11.91 41.68
N GLN A 26 -41.96 -12.53 42.52
CA GLN A 26 -40.81 -13.35 42.15
C GLN A 26 -41.31 -14.73 41.70
N LEU A 27 -40.82 -15.21 40.56
CA LEU A 27 -40.70 -16.65 40.29
C LEU A 27 -39.27 -16.98 39.86
N LEU A 28 -38.58 -17.68 40.75
CA LEU A 28 -37.29 -18.34 40.55
C LEU A 28 -37.49 -19.69 39.84
N SER A 29 -36.51 -20.08 39.01
CA SER A 29 -36.02 -21.46 38.72
C SER A 29 -35.43 -21.49 37.30
N SER A 30 -34.26 -22.03 36.95
CA SER A 30 -33.22 -22.77 37.67
C SER A 30 -31.97 -22.98 36.78
N SER A 31 -30.78 -22.87 37.37
CA SER A 31 -29.51 -23.58 37.04
C SER A 31 -28.59 -22.98 35.94
N PRO A 32 -27.24 -23.23 35.98
CA PRO A 32 -26.31 -22.25 36.57
C PRO A 32 -25.02 -22.05 35.73
N GLY A 33 -24.37 -20.89 35.86
CA GLY A 33 -22.97 -20.73 35.47
C GLY A 33 -22.69 -19.51 34.62
N PHE A 34 -22.75 -18.32 35.22
CA PHE A 34 -21.84 -17.22 34.89
C PHE A 34 -21.89 -16.21 36.04
N GLY A 35 -20.73 -15.93 36.65
CA GLY A 35 -20.62 -15.03 37.79
C GLY A 35 -21.03 -13.60 37.43
N THR A 36 -21.98 -13.04 38.18
CA THR A 36 -22.37 -11.63 38.12
C THR A 36 -21.28 -10.73 38.72
N PRO A 37 -20.94 -9.58 38.10
CA PRO A 37 -19.98 -8.63 38.65
C PRO A 37 -20.52 -7.95 39.92
N ALA A 38 -19.63 -7.66 40.88
CA ALA A 38 -19.96 -7.21 42.24
C ALA A 38 -20.61 -5.80 42.37
N TYR A 39 -20.87 -5.08 41.26
CA TYR A 39 -21.53 -3.78 41.29
C TYR A 39 -22.56 -3.65 40.15
N PRO A 40 -23.83 -3.29 40.45
CA PRO A 40 -24.85 -3.13 39.43
C PRO A 40 -24.61 -1.87 38.59
N ILE A 41 -24.56 -2.04 37.26
CA ILE A 41 -24.50 -0.94 36.30
C ILE A 41 -25.82 -0.17 36.38
N LYS A 42 -25.79 1.10 36.81
CA LYS A 42 -26.97 1.97 36.84
C LYS A 42 -27.43 2.27 35.40
N SER A 43 -28.64 1.87 35.04
CA SER A 43 -29.27 2.25 33.77
C SER A 43 -29.61 3.74 33.76
N ARG A 44 -29.10 4.49 32.79
CA ARG A 44 -29.48 5.89 32.54
C ARG A 44 -30.86 5.92 31.85
N PRO A 45 -31.79 6.81 32.22
CA PRO A 45 -33.13 6.84 31.65
C PRO A 45 -33.12 7.27 30.17
N THR A 46 -33.96 6.60 29.39
CA THR A 46 -34.27 6.88 27.98
C THR A 46 -35.17 8.11 27.87
N GLU A 47 -34.63 9.23 27.39
CA GLU A 47 -35.44 10.32 26.84
C GLU A 47 -35.74 10.04 25.37
N VAL A 48 -37.03 9.88 25.07
CA VAL A 48 -37.59 9.76 23.74
C VAL A 48 -37.72 11.17 23.15
N ALA A 49 -36.89 11.51 22.18
CA ALA A 49 -37.09 12.65 21.28
C ALA A 49 -37.58 12.17 19.91
N LYS A 50 -38.71 12.73 19.47
CA LYS A 50 -39.42 12.47 18.20
C LYS A 50 -38.62 12.91 16.96
N PRO A 51 -39.00 12.44 15.75
CA PRO A 51 -38.27 12.68 14.52
C PRO A 51 -38.62 14.05 13.91
N PHE A 52 -37.61 14.82 13.49
CA PHE A 52 -37.75 16.04 12.67
C PHE A 52 -36.52 16.06 11.73
N ALA A 53 -36.72 15.76 10.45
CA ALA A 53 -36.97 16.72 9.36
C ALA A 53 -35.71 17.50 8.98
N ALA A 54 -35.31 17.30 7.72
CA ALA A 54 -34.22 18.01 7.06
C ALA A 54 -34.37 19.53 7.20
N GLN A 55 -33.34 20.18 7.73
CA GLN A 55 -33.11 21.60 7.51
C GLN A 55 -31.66 21.77 7.06
N LEU A 56 -31.50 22.27 5.83
CA LEU A 56 -30.32 23.00 5.42
C LEU A 56 -30.04 24.11 6.44
N ASN A 57 -28.80 24.19 6.95
CA ASN A 57 -28.02 25.42 6.99
C ASN A 57 -26.65 25.22 7.69
N THR A 58 -25.60 25.46 6.91
CA THR A 58 -24.53 26.44 7.21
C THR A 58 -24.33 26.84 8.67
N SER A 59 -23.36 26.21 9.34
CA SER A 59 -22.46 26.92 10.28
C SER A 59 -21.21 26.08 10.58
N ILE A 60 -20.06 26.68 10.27
CA ILE A 60 -18.71 26.15 10.45
C ILE A 60 -18.22 26.53 11.85
N THR A 61 -17.73 25.55 12.61
CA THR A 61 -16.80 25.72 13.77
C THR A 61 -15.90 24.48 13.85
N THR A 62 -14.81 24.42 13.07
CA THR A 62 -13.39 24.73 13.40
C THR A 62 -12.72 23.85 14.47
N HIS A 63 -11.97 22.82 14.01
CA HIS A 63 -10.60 22.56 14.45
C HIS A 63 -9.75 22.02 13.26
N SER A 64 -8.75 22.82 12.87
CA SER A 64 -7.52 22.57 12.10
C SER A 64 -7.52 21.77 10.78
N ALA A 65 -8.41 22.10 9.84
CA ALA A 65 -8.07 22.00 8.42
C ALA A 65 -7.57 23.38 7.97
N ALA A 66 -6.36 23.49 7.43
CA ALA A 66 -5.92 24.73 6.78
C ALA A 66 -6.94 25.05 5.67
N PRO A 67 -7.63 26.21 5.69
CA PRO A 67 -8.66 26.51 4.71
C PRO A 67 -7.97 26.73 3.36
N THR A 68 -8.06 25.73 2.47
CA THR A 68 -7.59 25.85 1.10
C THR A 68 -8.55 26.76 0.35
N VAL A 69 -8.10 27.96 0.01
CA VAL A 69 -8.88 28.92 -0.77
C VAL A 69 -8.82 28.52 -2.24
N LEU A 70 -10.00 28.28 -2.85
CA LEU A 70 -10.08 28.04 -4.28
C LEU A 70 -9.84 29.35 -5.04
N PRO A 71 -8.86 29.42 -5.96
CA PRO A 71 -8.57 30.62 -6.71
C PRO A 71 -9.71 30.97 -7.66
N ILE A 72 -10.04 32.25 -7.77
CA ILE A 72 -11.04 32.77 -8.71
C ILE A 72 -10.39 33.71 -9.72
N LEU A 73 -10.88 33.71 -10.96
CA LEU A 73 -10.53 34.74 -11.92
C LEU A 73 -11.36 35.99 -11.62
N LEU A 74 -10.73 36.99 -11.00
CA LEU A 74 -11.40 38.22 -10.59
C LEU A 74 -11.26 39.31 -11.67
N PRO A 75 -12.35 39.78 -12.32
CA PRO A 75 -12.25 40.84 -13.31
C PRO A 75 -11.85 42.18 -12.65
N PRO A 76 -10.91 42.96 -13.21
CA PRO A 76 -10.42 44.21 -12.60
C PRO A 76 -11.53 45.21 -12.22
N GLN A 77 -12.61 45.27 -13.02
CA GLN A 77 -13.73 46.18 -12.78
C GLN A 77 -14.50 45.86 -11.48
N THR A 78 -14.53 44.59 -11.08
CA THR A 78 -15.24 44.15 -9.86
C THR A 78 -14.47 44.53 -8.59
N LEU A 79 -13.13 44.50 -8.65
CA LEU A 79 -12.28 44.90 -7.54
C LEU A 79 -12.20 46.43 -7.37
N ARG A 80 -12.43 47.19 -8.45
CA ARG A 80 -12.25 48.65 -8.51
C ARG A 80 -12.88 49.44 -7.37
N PRO A 81 -14.15 49.20 -6.96
CA PRO A 81 -14.75 49.95 -5.85
C PRO A 81 -14.04 49.73 -4.51
N VAL A 82 -13.57 48.50 -4.25
CA VAL A 82 -12.86 48.13 -3.01
C VAL A 82 -11.43 48.67 -3.02
N ALA A 83 -10.74 48.58 -4.16
CA ALA A 83 -9.41 49.16 -4.36
C ALA A 83 -9.44 50.69 -4.26
N PHE A 84 -10.46 51.36 -4.79
CA PHE A 84 -10.62 52.81 -4.68
C PHE A 84 -10.89 53.26 -3.24
N ARG A 85 -11.69 52.51 -2.48
CA ARG A 85 -11.94 52.80 -1.05
C ARG A 85 -10.65 52.69 -0.22
N THR A 86 -9.81 51.71 -0.50
CA THR A 86 -8.59 51.44 0.27
C THR A 86 -7.40 52.27 -0.19
N LEU A 87 -7.01 52.15 -1.45
CA LEU A 87 -5.81 52.82 -1.96
C LEU A 87 -6.06 54.32 -2.12
N THR A 88 -7.16 54.72 -2.74
CA THR A 88 -7.42 56.13 -3.05
C THR A 88 -8.03 56.90 -1.88
N LYS A 89 -9.11 56.42 -1.26
CA LYS A 89 -9.73 57.17 -0.15
C LYS A 89 -8.96 57.06 1.17
N LYS A 90 -8.44 55.88 1.54
CA LYS A 90 -7.78 55.67 2.83
C LYS A 90 -6.29 56.00 2.80
N HIS A 91 -5.59 55.65 1.72
CA HIS A 91 -4.14 55.89 1.60
C HIS A 91 -3.74 57.03 0.68
N ASN A 92 -4.69 57.71 0.02
CA ASN A 92 -4.44 58.80 -0.91
C ASN A 92 -3.47 58.40 -2.04
N LEU A 93 -3.69 57.23 -2.65
CA LEU A 93 -2.95 56.70 -3.80
C LEU A 93 -3.84 56.62 -5.05
N THR A 94 -3.34 57.04 -6.20
CA THR A 94 -4.04 56.94 -7.49
C THR A 94 -3.73 55.61 -8.16
N LEU A 95 -4.74 54.91 -8.67
CA LEU A 95 -4.59 53.55 -9.21
C LEU A 95 -4.72 53.53 -10.75
N THR A 96 -3.72 52.96 -11.44
CA THR A 96 -3.76 52.76 -12.90
C THR A 96 -4.50 51.48 -13.28
N SER A 97 -4.87 51.35 -14.56
CA SER A 97 -5.49 50.14 -15.10
C SER A 97 -4.58 48.92 -15.02
N SER A 98 -3.27 49.08 -15.23
CA SER A 98 -2.27 48.01 -15.12
C SER A 98 -2.10 47.56 -13.67
N GLY A 99 -2.00 48.50 -12.72
CA GLY A 99 -1.92 48.19 -11.29
C GLY A 99 -3.17 47.46 -10.78
N LEU A 100 -4.37 47.91 -11.20
CA LEU A 100 -5.63 47.24 -10.85
C LEU A 100 -5.70 45.81 -11.42
N GLY A 101 -5.17 45.58 -12.62
CA GLY A 101 -5.06 44.26 -13.22
C GLY A 101 -4.26 43.29 -12.35
N LEU A 102 -3.04 43.68 -11.96
CA LEU A 102 -2.18 42.84 -11.11
C LEU A 102 -2.77 42.56 -9.72
N LEU A 103 -3.38 43.58 -9.10
CA LEU A 103 -4.06 43.42 -7.83
C LEU A 103 -5.26 42.47 -7.93
N SER A 104 -6.01 42.53 -9.04
CA SER A 104 -7.14 41.62 -9.27
C SER A 104 -6.70 40.17 -9.43
N THR A 105 -5.62 39.92 -10.16
CA THR A 105 -5.04 38.58 -10.28
C THR A 105 -4.53 38.05 -8.94
N PHE A 106 -3.82 38.88 -8.17
CA PHE A 106 -3.29 38.50 -6.87
C PHE A 106 -4.41 38.19 -5.86
N ILE A 107 -5.41 39.06 -5.75
CA ILE A 107 -6.53 38.88 -4.82
C ILE A 107 -7.40 37.70 -5.25
N GLY A 108 -7.64 37.51 -6.54
CA GLY A 108 -8.36 36.34 -7.06
C GLY A 108 -7.64 35.02 -6.74
N LYS A 109 -6.31 34.99 -6.87
CA LYS A 109 -5.48 33.81 -6.57
C LYS A 109 -5.48 33.47 -5.08
N PHE A 110 -5.32 34.47 -4.20
CA PHE A 110 -5.10 34.20 -2.77
C PHE A 110 -6.32 34.33 -1.87
N CYS A 111 -7.27 35.22 -2.18
CA CYS A 111 -8.47 35.46 -1.34
C CYS A 111 -9.70 34.68 -1.82
N GLY A 112 -9.69 34.12 -3.04
CA GLY A 112 -10.76 33.29 -3.59
C GLY A 112 -12.13 33.97 -3.51
N SER A 113 -13.20 33.21 -3.26
CA SER A 113 -14.57 33.74 -3.12
C SER A 113 -14.76 34.69 -1.93
N GLY A 114 -13.94 34.57 -0.87
CA GLY A 114 -14.00 35.39 0.34
C GLY A 114 -13.49 36.84 0.18
N TRP A 115 -13.01 37.23 -1.01
CA TRP A 115 -12.43 38.56 -1.24
C TRP A 115 -13.39 39.72 -0.92
N ARG A 116 -14.71 39.54 -1.14
CA ARG A 116 -15.75 40.57 -0.94
C ARG A 116 -16.55 40.40 0.35
N GLU A 117 -17.11 39.21 0.59
CA GLU A 117 -18.04 38.97 1.70
C GLU A 117 -17.34 38.93 3.05
N GLU A 118 -16.13 38.37 3.11
CA GLU A 118 -15.32 38.31 4.33
C GLU A 118 -14.38 39.51 4.51
N GLY A 119 -14.40 40.46 3.56
CA GLY A 119 -13.56 41.67 3.59
C GLY A 119 -12.05 41.42 3.47
N LEU A 120 -11.65 40.25 2.96
CA LEU A 120 -10.23 39.84 2.88
C LEU A 120 -9.42 40.73 1.93
N ALA A 121 -10.01 41.11 0.78
CA ALA A 121 -9.36 42.00 -0.18
C ALA A 121 -9.00 43.36 0.44
N GLU A 122 -9.85 43.89 1.31
CA GLU A 122 -9.62 45.18 1.95
C GLU A 122 -8.38 45.16 2.85
N ARG A 123 -8.17 44.06 3.59
CA ARG A 123 -7.02 43.90 4.49
C ARG A 123 -5.71 43.74 3.71
N VAL A 124 -5.72 42.94 2.66
CA VAL A 124 -4.55 42.73 1.79
C VAL A 124 -4.18 44.03 1.08
N LEU A 125 -5.16 44.77 0.55
CA LEU A 125 -4.93 46.07 -0.10
C LEU A 125 -4.41 47.14 0.88
N ASP A 126 -4.84 47.12 2.15
CA ASP A 126 -4.34 48.03 3.18
C ASP A 126 -2.83 47.83 3.45
N GLU A 127 -2.37 46.58 3.46
CA GLU A 127 -0.95 46.25 3.67
C GLU A 127 -0.11 46.51 2.43
N ILE A 128 -0.63 46.22 1.24
CA ILE A 128 0.02 46.62 -0.03
C ILE A 128 0.21 48.15 -0.08
N ALA A 129 -0.78 48.93 0.36
CA ALA A 129 -0.68 50.39 0.40
C ALA A 129 0.43 50.88 1.34
N LYS A 130 0.55 50.25 2.52
CA LYS A 130 1.60 50.57 3.50
C LYS A 130 2.98 50.17 2.97
N ALA A 131 3.10 49.00 2.34
CA ALA A 131 4.34 48.54 1.71
C ALA A 131 4.76 49.46 0.55
N TRP A 132 3.81 49.88 -0.29
CA TRP A 132 4.04 50.83 -1.38
C TRP A 132 4.65 52.15 -0.88
N LYS A 133 4.08 52.73 0.18
CA LYS A 133 4.59 53.95 0.81
C LYS A 133 5.97 53.75 1.44
N LYS A 134 6.21 52.60 2.09
CA LYS A 134 7.51 52.27 2.71
C LYS A 134 8.63 52.11 1.68
N CYS A 135 8.32 51.55 0.51
CA CYS A 135 9.27 51.39 -0.59
C CYS A 135 9.51 52.69 -1.38
N GLY A 136 9.03 53.84 -0.90
CA GLY A 136 9.18 55.13 -1.59
C GLY A 136 8.40 55.20 -2.90
N GLY A 137 7.31 54.44 -3.03
CA GLY A 137 6.44 54.50 -4.20
C GLY A 137 5.78 55.87 -4.36
N GLY A 138 5.65 56.33 -5.61
CA GLY A 138 4.99 57.60 -5.93
C GLY A 138 3.48 57.57 -5.65
N LEU A 139 2.82 58.71 -5.88
CA LEU A 139 1.37 58.86 -5.71
C LEU A 139 0.57 57.90 -6.61
N LEU A 140 1.14 57.52 -7.76
CA LEU A 140 0.56 56.62 -8.75
C LEU A 140 1.02 55.18 -8.52
N VAL A 141 0.07 54.27 -8.28
CA VAL A 141 0.31 52.82 -8.16
C VAL A 141 0.24 52.19 -9.55
N GLU A 142 1.40 51.90 -10.12
CA GLU A 142 1.57 51.26 -11.43
C GLU A 142 2.73 50.26 -11.41
N ASP A 143 2.70 49.27 -12.30
CA ASP A 143 3.85 48.42 -12.58
C ASP A 143 4.68 49.10 -13.67
N GLY A 144 5.42 50.13 -13.26
CA GLY A 144 6.38 50.83 -14.13
C GLY A 144 7.57 49.92 -14.52
N PRO A 145 8.58 50.43 -15.26
CA PRO A 145 9.72 49.63 -15.72
C PRO A 145 10.50 48.97 -14.57
N GLU A 146 10.43 49.55 -13.37
CA GLU A 146 11.11 49.06 -12.16
C GLU A 146 10.33 47.95 -11.42
N LYS A 147 9.18 47.50 -11.92
CA LYS A 147 8.41 46.35 -11.39
C LYS A 147 8.18 46.38 -9.87
N LYS A 148 8.02 47.58 -9.30
CA LYS A 148 7.90 47.78 -7.83
C LYS A 148 6.68 47.08 -7.24
N LEU A 149 5.55 47.14 -7.95
CA LEU A 149 4.30 46.54 -7.47
C LEU A 149 4.41 45.02 -7.46
N SER A 150 4.92 44.43 -8.55
CA SER A 150 5.12 42.99 -8.63
C SER A 150 6.13 42.47 -7.60
N ASN A 151 7.19 43.23 -7.28
CA ASN A 151 8.13 42.86 -6.21
C ASN A 151 7.48 42.86 -4.81
N ILE A 152 6.61 43.83 -4.52
CA ILE A 152 5.83 43.84 -3.26
C ILE A 152 4.89 42.64 -3.21
N LEU A 153 4.19 42.33 -4.30
CA LEU A 153 3.29 41.17 -4.37
C LEU A 153 4.04 39.84 -4.16
N LYS A 154 5.23 39.68 -4.74
CA LYS A 154 6.11 38.52 -4.52
C LYS A 154 6.56 38.39 -3.06
N THR A 155 6.81 39.50 -2.38
CA THR A 155 7.19 39.51 -0.96
C THR A 155 6.02 39.12 -0.06
N LEU A 156 4.79 39.45 -0.46
CA LEU A 156 3.57 39.13 0.29
C LEU A 156 3.03 37.72 0.02
N GLU A 157 3.33 37.13 -1.13
CA GLU A 157 2.93 35.76 -1.51
C GLU A 157 3.22 34.69 -0.42
N PRO A 158 4.43 34.58 0.16
CA PRO A 158 4.71 33.60 1.22
C PRO A 158 4.01 33.91 2.57
N CYS A 159 3.45 35.11 2.73
CA CYS A 159 2.74 35.52 3.94
C CYS A 159 1.22 35.30 3.84
N MET A 160 0.73 34.81 2.71
CA MET A 160 -0.69 34.49 2.51
C MET A 160 -0.98 33.06 2.97
N SER A 161 -1.93 32.90 3.90
CA SER A 161 -2.43 31.60 4.33
C SER A 161 -3.95 31.65 4.50
N GLY A 162 -4.67 30.79 3.79
CA GLY A 162 -6.13 30.70 3.95
C GLY A 162 -6.90 31.97 3.59
N GLY A 163 -6.41 32.74 2.62
CA GLY A 163 -7.02 34.02 2.22
C GLY A 163 -6.74 35.18 3.18
N ARG A 164 -5.94 34.96 4.23
CA ARG A 164 -5.54 35.97 5.21
C ARG A 164 -4.04 36.21 5.14
N LEU A 165 -3.66 37.45 5.42
CA LEU A 165 -2.26 37.84 5.53
C LEU A 165 -1.81 37.63 6.99
N ASP A 166 -0.77 36.82 7.20
CA ASP A 166 -0.16 36.61 8.51
C ASP A 166 0.83 37.74 8.82
N THR A 167 0.38 38.72 9.60
CA THR A 167 1.18 39.90 9.98
C THR A 167 2.39 39.53 10.84
N GLY A 168 2.39 38.37 11.51
CA GLY A 168 3.52 37.89 12.32
C GLY A 168 4.74 37.47 11.48
N LYS A 169 4.50 36.88 10.30
CA LYS A 169 5.57 36.53 9.34
C LYS A 169 6.15 37.76 8.65
N LEU A 170 5.32 38.77 8.39
CA LEU A 170 5.73 40.04 7.78
C LEU A 170 6.66 40.87 8.68
N SER A 171 6.43 40.86 10.00
CA SER A 171 7.30 41.61 10.93
C SER A 171 8.70 40.99 11.06
N ARG A 172 8.84 39.66 10.97
CA ARG A 172 10.14 38.97 11.06
C ARG A 172 11.03 39.22 9.85
N ASN A 173 10.46 39.34 8.65
CA ASN A 173 11.23 39.67 7.45
C ASN A 173 11.71 41.13 7.42
N ASN A 174 11.10 42.02 8.21
CA ASN A 174 11.40 43.45 8.22
C ASN A 174 12.37 43.89 9.33
N SER A 175 12.79 43.00 10.24
CA SER A 175 13.68 43.31 11.36
C SER A 175 15.02 42.61 11.23
N SER A 176 15.89 43.13 10.36
CA SER A 176 17.30 42.73 10.28
C SER A 176 18.22 43.96 10.29
N LEU A 177 18.35 44.59 11.46
CA LEU A 177 19.48 45.44 11.82
C LEU A 177 19.85 45.16 13.29
N PRO A 178 21.14 45.01 13.65
CA PRO A 178 21.57 44.56 14.97
C PRO A 178 21.86 45.73 15.91
N SER A 179 21.46 45.64 17.18
CA SER A 179 22.10 46.38 18.29
C SER A 179 21.91 45.65 19.63
N PRO A 180 22.86 45.76 20.58
CA PRO A 180 23.05 44.78 21.65
C PRO A 180 22.65 45.29 23.05
N ASN A 181 22.50 44.33 23.97
CA ASN A 181 22.47 44.42 25.45
C ASN A 181 21.26 45.11 26.13
N LEU A 182 20.48 44.35 26.92
CA LEU A 182 20.66 44.23 28.38
C LEU A 182 19.49 43.43 29.02
N SER A 183 19.85 42.63 30.01
CA SER A 183 19.08 41.74 30.89
C SER A 183 17.83 42.30 31.59
N ARG A 184 16.80 41.44 31.76
CA ARG A 184 16.07 41.25 33.05
C ARG A 184 15.14 40.02 33.04
N THR A 185 15.42 39.07 33.93
CA THR A 185 14.46 38.16 34.60
C THR A 185 13.62 38.95 35.62
N PRO A 186 12.34 38.58 35.92
CA PRO A 186 11.97 37.46 36.84
C PRO A 186 10.75 36.63 36.33
N SER A 187 10.69 35.29 36.46
CA SER A 187 10.30 34.44 37.61
C SER A 187 8.77 34.33 37.92
N TYR A 188 8.27 33.09 37.74
CA TYR A 188 7.11 32.35 38.31
C TYR A 188 5.64 32.75 38.00
N THR A 189 4.89 31.82 37.37
CA THR A 189 3.98 30.87 38.05
C THR A 189 3.32 29.87 37.08
N ALA A 190 2.89 28.74 37.64
CA ALA A 190 2.49 27.47 37.03
C ALA A 190 1.32 27.49 36.01
N GLY A 191 1.40 26.59 35.03
CA GLY A 191 0.28 26.18 34.19
C GLY A 191 0.73 25.25 33.06
N ARG A 192 0.27 23.99 33.08
CA ARG A 192 0.43 22.98 32.01
C ARG A 192 0.20 23.57 30.62
N GLN A 193 1.08 23.28 29.66
CA GLN A 193 0.79 23.41 28.23
C GLN A 193 1.44 22.28 27.42
N ASP A 194 0.60 21.67 26.60
CA ASP A 194 0.89 20.66 25.58
C ASP A 194 1.96 21.14 24.60
N VAL A 195 2.99 20.33 24.38
CA VAL A 195 4.00 20.57 23.35
C VAL A 195 3.48 19.99 22.03
N ASN A 196 2.84 20.85 21.24
CA ASN A 196 2.57 20.64 19.83
C ASN A 196 3.88 20.84 19.06
N ILE A 197 4.48 19.75 18.59
CA ILE A 197 5.66 19.78 17.71
C ILE A 197 5.14 20.04 16.30
N ASP A 198 5.24 21.30 15.87
CA ASP A 198 4.93 21.72 14.50
C ASP A 198 5.90 21.06 13.50
N ILE A 199 5.38 20.08 12.76
CA ILE A 199 5.99 19.48 11.57
C ILE A 199 6.01 20.56 10.48
N GLY A 200 7.21 21.06 10.18
CA GLY A 200 7.48 21.98 9.08
C GLY A 200 7.10 21.35 7.74
N GLN A 201 5.94 21.74 7.21
CA GLN A 201 5.62 21.61 5.80
C GLN A 201 6.47 22.62 5.03
N SER A 202 7.63 22.20 4.53
CA SER A 202 8.35 22.92 3.49
C SER A 202 7.57 22.77 2.18
N ASN A 203 6.85 23.83 1.82
CA ASN A 203 6.15 23.97 0.54
C ASN A 203 7.14 23.87 -0.64
N LEU A 204 7.08 22.77 -1.38
CA LEU A 204 7.59 22.70 -2.75
C LEU A 204 6.58 23.37 -3.68
N GLY A 205 7.04 24.43 -4.36
CA GLY A 205 6.24 25.33 -5.17
C GLY A 205 5.56 24.65 -6.36
N LEU A 206 4.24 24.76 -6.38
CA LEU A 206 3.39 24.59 -7.55
C LEU A 206 3.50 25.85 -8.41
N SER A 207 4.22 25.76 -9.53
CA SER A 207 4.07 26.68 -10.66
C SER A 207 4.06 25.87 -11.96
N ALA A 208 2.88 25.73 -12.55
CA ALA A 208 2.71 25.33 -13.94
C ALA A 208 1.61 26.22 -14.55
N LEU A 209 1.98 27.07 -15.51
CA LEU A 209 1.38 27.10 -16.85
C LEU A 209 1.95 28.22 -17.75
N ASN A 210 2.68 27.74 -18.76
CA ASN A 210 2.96 28.23 -20.12
C ASN A 210 2.68 29.68 -20.53
N VAL A 211 3.73 30.30 -21.09
CA VAL A 211 3.70 30.92 -22.43
C VAL A 211 4.94 30.43 -23.18
N GLU A 212 4.76 29.92 -24.39
CA GLU A 212 5.83 29.55 -25.32
C GLU A 212 6.58 30.80 -25.78
N ASP A 213 7.91 30.77 -25.71
CA ASP A 213 8.79 31.29 -26.77
C ASP A 213 10.18 30.67 -26.58
N GLY A 214 10.76 30.23 -27.71
CA GLY A 214 12.06 29.55 -27.79
C GLY A 214 13.24 30.48 -27.49
N ASP A 215 14.40 29.85 -27.27
CA ASP A 215 15.71 30.46 -27.03
C ASP A 215 15.92 31.24 -25.72
N SER A 216 16.18 30.50 -24.64
CA SER A 216 17.11 30.91 -23.54
C SER A 216 17.11 29.89 -22.39
N ARG A 217 17.61 28.66 -22.63
CA ARG A 217 17.68 27.59 -21.60
C ARG A 217 19.10 27.12 -21.26
N ASP A 218 20.08 28.02 -21.23
CA ASP A 218 21.47 27.69 -20.83
C ASP A 218 22.01 28.52 -19.66
N ARG A 219 21.18 29.13 -18.81
CA ARG A 219 21.68 30.00 -17.71
C ARG A 219 21.00 29.86 -16.33
N VAL A 220 20.41 28.70 -16.02
CA VAL A 220 19.87 28.42 -14.66
C VAL A 220 20.46 27.14 -14.04
N ASP A 221 21.42 26.50 -14.70
CA ASP A 221 21.94 25.19 -14.26
C ASP A 221 23.16 25.25 -13.31
N GLU A 222 23.51 26.41 -12.73
CA GLU A 222 24.74 26.54 -11.91
C GLU A 222 24.52 26.64 -10.39
N GLU A 223 23.28 26.68 -9.85
CA GLU A 223 23.05 26.90 -8.40
C GLU A 223 22.50 25.70 -7.59
N GLU A 224 22.37 24.49 -8.18
CA GLU A 224 21.92 23.27 -7.45
C GLU A 224 22.98 22.14 -7.43
N GLN A 225 24.25 22.46 -7.12
CA GLN A 225 25.32 21.46 -6.92
C GLN A 225 25.44 20.99 -5.45
N SER A 226 24.35 20.95 -4.68
CA SER A 226 24.36 20.16 -3.44
C SER A 226 24.19 18.67 -3.80
N GLN A 227 25.08 17.81 -3.32
CA GLN A 227 24.96 16.35 -3.50
C GLN A 227 23.56 15.90 -3.04
N LEU A 228 22.70 15.54 -3.99
CA LEU A 228 21.33 15.10 -3.70
C LEU A 228 21.37 13.69 -3.09
N ASP A 229 21.12 13.59 -1.79
CA ASP A 229 21.00 12.30 -1.10
C ASP A 229 19.67 11.61 -1.47
N VAL A 230 19.72 10.31 -1.79
CA VAL A 230 18.53 9.49 -2.10
C VAL A 230 17.54 9.50 -0.93
N ARG A 231 18.04 9.60 0.31
CA ARG A 231 17.21 9.63 1.53
C ARG A 231 16.23 10.80 1.57
N ALA A 232 16.52 11.92 0.90
CA ALA A 232 15.63 13.07 0.84
C ALA A 232 14.30 12.75 0.12
N TYR A 233 14.31 11.72 -0.73
CA TYR A 233 13.16 11.29 -1.52
C TYR A 233 12.52 9.99 -1.00
N LEU A 234 12.98 9.48 0.14
CA LEU A 234 12.41 8.31 0.82
C LEU A 234 11.31 8.78 1.78
N LYS A 235 10.08 8.28 1.58
CA LYS A 235 8.96 8.52 2.49
C LYS A 235 8.36 7.19 2.96
N VAL A 236 8.29 7.00 4.27
CA VAL A 236 7.55 5.88 4.88
C VAL A 236 6.10 6.28 5.07
N VAL A 237 5.19 5.52 4.48
CA VAL A 237 3.74 5.77 4.53
C VAL A 237 3.10 4.76 5.50
N SER A 238 2.50 5.29 6.56
CA SER A 238 1.73 4.53 7.53
C SER A 238 0.47 3.94 6.90
N ALA A 239 0.10 2.72 7.29
CA ALA A 239 -1.15 2.10 6.87
C ALA A 239 -2.40 2.89 7.30
N PHE A 240 -2.30 3.69 8.37
CA PHE A 240 -3.42 4.50 8.88
C PHE A 240 -3.59 5.84 8.16
N ASP A 241 -2.54 6.31 7.45
CA ASP A 241 -2.52 7.60 6.76
C ASP A 241 -2.82 7.47 5.25
N GLN A 242 -2.95 6.24 4.75
CA GLN A 242 -3.22 5.99 3.33
C GLN A 242 -4.62 6.48 2.92
N PRO A 243 -4.74 7.05 1.70
CA PRO A 243 -6.03 7.51 1.20
C PRO A 243 -6.99 6.34 1.00
N ARG A 244 -8.24 6.52 1.44
CA ARG A 244 -9.30 5.52 1.25
C ARG A 244 -9.95 5.73 -0.10
N LEU A 245 -9.82 4.75 -0.99
CA LEU A 245 -10.37 4.78 -2.33
C LEU A 245 -11.49 3.74 -2.48
N MET A 246 -12.62 4.14 -3.03
CA MET A 246 -13.71 3.25 -3.41
C MET A 246 -13.87 3.24 -4.92
N TYR A 247 -14.01 2.05 -5.51
CA TYR A 247 -14.33 1.94 -6.92
C TYR A 247 -15.83 2.13 -7.14
N SER A 248 -16.17 3.09 -8.00
CA SER A 248 -17.54 3.31 -8.44
C SER A 248 -17.77 2.66 -9.80
N THR A 249 -18.74 1.75 -9.88
CA THR A 249 -19.07 1.04 -11.13
C THR A 249 -19.75 1.95 -12.17
N SER A 250 -20.39 3.05 -11.74
CA SER A 250 -21.09 3.98 -12.63
C SER A 250 -20.13 4.94 -13.33
N SER A 251 -19.22 5.56 -12.58
CA SER A 251 -18.18 6.45 -13.12
C SER A 251 -16.97 5.68 -13.66
N LYS A 252 -16.84 4.39 -13.33
CA LYS A 252 -15.68 3.53 -13.63
C LYS A 252 -14.37 4.13 -13.13
N SER A 253 -14.42 4.95 -12.08
CA SER A 253 -13.27 5.61 -11.47
C SER A 253 -13.13 5.26 -9.99
N LEU A 254 -11.91 5.46 -9.47
CA LEU A 254 -11.65 5.40 -8.04
C LEU A 254 -11.88 6.76 -7.41
N GLU A 255 -12.75 6.82 -6.42
CA GLU A 255 -13.14 8.04 -5.74
C GLU A 255 -12.67 8.00 -4.28
N PRO A 256 -12.12 9.12 -3.76
CA PRO A 256 -11.73 9.20 -2.37
C PRO A 256 -12.97 9.21 -1.45
N ILE A 257 -12.93 8.38 -0.41
CA ILE A 257 -13.96 8.38 0.63
C ILE A 257 -13.63 9.50 1.62
N HIS A 258 -14.54 10.46 1.72
CA HIS A 258 -14.44 11.56 2.66
C HIS A 258 -15.01 11.15 4.03
N GLY A 259 -14.36 11.59 5.10
CA GLY A 259 -14.79 11.32 6.47
C GLY A 259 -13.66 10.80 7.34
N THR A 260 -13.85 10.90 8.65
CA THR A 260 -12.88 10.39 9.63
C THR A 260 -12.88 8.87 9.63
N THR A 261 -11.71 8.28 9.87
CA THR A 261 -11.55 6.84 10.09
C THR A 261 -11.91 6.51 11.54
N SER A 262 -12.54 5.36 11.75
CA SER A 262 -12.83 4.83 13.08
C SER A 262 -12.25 3.43 13.23
N LEU A 263 -11.73 3.12 14.43
CA LEU A 263 -11.36 1.75 14.80
C LEU A 263 -12.59 0.86 14.99
N LEU A 264 -13.74 1.45 15.31
CA LEU A 264 -15.03 0.78 15.47
C LEU A 264 -16.03 1.37 14.47
N PRO A 265 -15.86 1.10 13.16
CA PRO A 265 -16.73 1.64 12.14
C PRO A 265 -18.09 0.94 12.14
N PRO A 266 -19.13 1.58 11.57
CA PRO A 266 -20.45 0.97 11.46
C PRO A 266 -20.40 -0.22 10.49
N ILE A 267 -21.34 -1.16 10.64
CA ILE A 267 -21.35 -2.44 9.90
C ILE A 267 -21.36 -2.25 8.36
N GLN A 268 -21.88 -1.13 7.88
CA GLN A 268 -21.88 -0.78 6.45
C GLN A 268 -20.47 -0.77 5.87
N HIS A 269 -19.46 -0.36 6.64
CA HIS A 269 -18.08 -0.29 6.16
C HIS A 269 -17.50 -1.70 5.94
N LYS A 270 -17.87 -2.69 6.78
CA LYS A 270 -17.54 -4.10 6.56
C LYS A 270 -18.09 -4.59 5.22
N ILE A 271 -19.34 -4.26 4.92
CA ILE A 271 -20.00 -4.67 3.66
C ILE A 271 -19.31 -3.99 2.47
N SER A 272 -19.04 -2.68 2.58
CA SER A 272 -18.36 -1.90 1.54
C SER A 272 -16.94 -2.42 1.25
N MET A 273 -16.21 -2.87 2.28
CA MET A 273 -14.88 -3.46 2.10
C MET A 273 -14.90 -4.66 1.15
N PHE A 274 -15.77 -5.66 1.37
CA PHE A 274 -15.88 -6.83 0.50
C PHE A 274 -16.38 -6.48 -0.90
N ARG A 275 -17.37 -5.57 -0.99
CA ARG A 275 -17.87 -5.07 -2.28
C ARG A 275 -16.78 -4.38 -3.09
N ASN A 276 -16.00 -3.51 -2.45
CA ASN A 276 -14.90 -2.80 -3.10
C ASN A 276 -13.83 -3.77 -3.61
N HIS A 277 -13.46 -4.78 -2.82
CA HIS A 277 -12.51 -5.81 -3.25
C HIS A 277 -13.02 -6.58 -4.47
N TYR A 278 -14.28 -7.03 -4.46
CA TYR A 278 -14.91 -7.67 -5.62
C TYR A 278 -14.90 -6.74 -6.85
N HIS A 279 -15.28 -5.48 -6.68
CA HIS A 279 -15.33 -4.52 -7.78
C HIS A 279 -13.96 -4.22 -8.39
N LEU A 280 -12.90 -4.09 -7.58
CA LEU A 280 -11.54 -3.89 -8.06
C LEU A 280 -11.07 -5.07 -8.92
N VAL A 281 -11.26 -6.30 -8.43
CA VAL A 281 -10.89 -7.52 -9.17
C VAL A 281 -11.73 -7.66 -10.44
N HIS A 282 -13.03 -7.42 -10.37
CA HIS A 282 -13.93 -7.46 -11.52
C HIS A 282 -13.54 -6.42 -12.59
N GLN A 283 -13.28 -5.17 -12.20
CA GLN A 283 -12.81 -4.13 -13.11
C GLN A 283 -11.46 -4.49 -13.74
N ARG A 284 -10.54 -5.09 -12.98
CA ARG A 284 -9.27 -5.58 -13.49
C ARG A 284 -9.47 -6.67 -14.55
N LEU A 285 -10.38 -7.62 -14.32
CA LEU A 285 -10.73 -8.66 -15.28
C LEU A 285 -11.32 -8.08 -16.56
N MET A 286 -12.27 -7.15 -16.46
CA MET A 286 -12.89 -6.50 -17.63
C MET A 286 -11.92 -5.67 -18.47
N ARG A 287 -10.78 -5.26 -17.90
CA ARG A 287 -9.69 -4.59 -18.64
C ARG A 287 -8.75 -5.56 -19.32
N ASN A 288 -8.73 -6.83 -18.94
CA ASN A 288 -7.93 -7.84 -19.62
C ASN A 288 -8.53 -8.15 -20.99
N GLU A 289 -7.67 -8.23 -22.01
CA GLU A 289 -8.03 -8.49 -23.40
C GLU A 289 -8.89 -9.75 -23.57
N SER A 290 -8.66 -10.80 -22.75
CA SER A 290 -9.43 -12.04 -22.82
C SER A 290 -10.92 -11.88 -22.47
N PHE A 291 -11.30 -10.79 -21.79
CA PHE A 291 -12.69 -10.47 -21.39
C PHE A 291 -13.29 -9.32 -22.22
N GLN A 292 -12.54 -8.74 -23.16
CA GLN A 292 -13.03 -7.68 -24.03
C GLN A 292 -13.64 -8.27 -25.30
N THR A 293 -14.96 -8.12 -25.47
CA THR A 293 -15.63 -8.54 -26.71
C THR A 293 -15.10 -7.74 -27.90
N PRO A 294 -14.59 -8.39 -28.96
CA PRO A 294 -14.17 -7.68 -30.16
C PRO A 294 -15.38 -6.98 -30.79
N SER A 295 -15.19 -5.73 -31.23
CA SER A 295 -16.26 -4.87 -31.77
C SER A 295 -16.95 -5.43 -33.03
N PHE A 296 -16.40 -6.50 -33.63
CA PHE A 296 -17.00 -7.26 -34.74
C PHE A 296 -16.83 -8.77 -34.48
N ALA A 297 -17.92 -9.49 -34.23
CA ALA A 297 -17.92 -10.96 -34.14
C ALA A 297 -19.20 -11.56 -34.75
N THR A 298 -19.03 -12.46 -35.72
CA THR A 298 -20.07 -13.35 -36.26
C THR A 298 -20.28 -14.55 -35.33
N THR A 299 -21.54 -14.84 -35.04
CA THR A 299 -22.04 -15.88 -34.12
C THR A 299 -21.68 -17.29 -34.56
N THR A 300 -21.09 -18.12 -33.67
CA THR A 300 -21.44 -19.53 -33.41
C THR A 300 -20.47 -20.18 -32.41
N ARG A 301 -21.02 -20.90 -31.41
CA ARG A 301 -20.40 -21.77 -30.37
C ARG A 301 -20.12 -21.14 -28.97
N PRO A 302 -20.43 -21.84 -27.85
CA PRO A 302 -20.13 -21.37 -26.49
C PRO A 302 -18.65 -21.58 -26.09
N PRO A 303 -18.08 -20.72 -25.22
CA PRO A 303 -16.67 -20.74 -24.84
C PRO A 303 -16.34 -21.87 -23.85
N ARG A 304 -15.13 -22.42 -23.96
CA ARG A 304 -14.46 -23.27 -22.96
C ARG A 304 -13.15 -22.60 -22.57
N LEU A 305 -12.68 -22.70 -21.32
CA LEU A 305 -11.29 -22.35 -20.99
C LEU A 305 -10.38 -23.39 -21.66
N MET A 306 -9.95 -23.15 -22.89
CA MET A 306 -8.98 -24.00 -23.58
C MET A 306 -7.64 -23.28 -23.74
N HIS A 307 -6.58 -24.06 -23.52
CA HIS A 307 -5.19 -23.78 -23.83
C HIS A 307 -5.03 -23.26 -25.27
N SER A 308 -4.35 -22.13 -25.47
CA SER A 308 -3.95 -21.60 -26.79
C SER A 308 -3.08 -22.61 -27.57
N ALA A 309 -2.98 -22.63 -28.91
CA ALA A 309 -3.76 -22.16 -30.06
C ALA A 309 -2.99 -22.61 -31.33
N SER A 310 -3.65 -23.05 -32.41
CA SER A 310 -3.19 -22.94 -33.81
C SER A 310 -4.36 -23.30 -34.75
N GLY A 311 -4.77 -22.58 -35.80
CA GLY A 311 -4.38 -21.30 -36.38
C GLY A 311 -5.41 -20.89 -37.46
N MET A 312 -5.32 -19.63 -37.91
CA MET A 312 -6.03 -18.99 -39.04
C MET A 312 -7.51 -18.57 -38.81
N THR A 313 -7.71 -17.27 -38.58
CA THR A 313 -8.99 -16.51 -38.61
C THR A 313 -10.05 -16.74 -37.52
N THR A 314 -9.72 -17.34 -36.39
CA THR A 314 -10.69 -17.53 -35.31
C THR A 314 -10.90 -16.26 -34.48
N ILE A 315 -12.06 -15.62 -34.68
CA ILE A 315 -12.65 -14.58 -33.81
C ILE A 315 -12.38 -14.92 -32.34
N GLN A 316 -11.56 -14.12 -31.64
CA GLN A 316 -11.37 -14.26 -30.20
C GLN A 316 -12.71 -13.97 -29.50
N GLN A 317 -13.49 -15.00 -29.21
CA GLN A 317 -14.71 -14.85 -28.41
C GLN A 317 -14.30 -14.57 -26.97
N ALA A 318 -14.61 -13.38 -26.49
CA ALA A 318 -14.29 -12.96 -25.14
C ALA A 318 -15.00 -13.80 -24.07
N TYR A 319 -14.29 -14.10 -22.99
CA TYR A 319 -14.90 -14.74 -21.82
C TYR A 319 -15.99 -13.85 -21.23
N LYS A 320 -17.16 -14.44 -21.00
CA LYS A 320 -18.30 -13.74 -20.42
C LYS A 320 -18.57 -14.24 -19.01
N ILE A 321 -18.37 -13.35 -18.03
CA ILE A 321 -18.71 -13.62 -16.63
C ILE A 321 -20.23 -13.59 -16.48
N THR A 322 -20.79 -14.64 -15.88
CA THR A 322 -22.22 -14.76 -15.59
C THR A 322 -22.46 -14.53 -14.09
N PRO A 323 -23.33 -13.58 -13.69
CA PRO A 323 -23.75 -13.45 -12.30
C PRO A 323 -24.49 -14.70 -11.81
N ILE A 324 -24.31 -15.04 -10.54
CA ILE A 324 -24.91 -16.25 -9.93
C ILE A 324 -26.44 -16.25 -10.05
N ALA A 325 -27.10 -15.11 -9.86
CA ALA A 325 -28.56 -14.99 -10.04
C ALA A 325 -29.07 -15.40 -11.43
N ASN A 326 -28.23 -15.36 -12.47
CA ASN A 326 -28.60 -15.73 -13.84
C ASN A 326 -28.51 -17.24 -14.12
N LEU A 327 -28.09 -18.05 -13.14
CA LEU A 327 -28.07 -19.51 -13.22
C LEU A 327 -29.47 -20.14 -13.04
N LEU A 328 -30.36 -19.44 -12.34
CA LEU A 328 -31.73 -19.87 -12.10
C LEU A 328 -32.46 -20.19 -13.43
N GLY A 329 -33.00 -21.39 -13.54
CA GLY A 329 -33.72 -21.86 -14.74
C GLY A 329 -32.82 -22.21 -15.93
N ARG A 330 -31.49 -22.30 -15.74
CA ARG A 330 -30.51 -22.68 -16.76
C ARG A 330 -29.71 -23.91 -16.34
N SER A 331 -30.40 -25.00 -15.98
CA SER A 331 -29.73 -26.26 -15.65
C SER A 331 -29.03 -26.87 -16.87
N GLY A 332 -27.84 -27.43 -16.68
CA GLY A 332 -27.09 -28.15 -17.70
C GLY A 332 -26.29 -27.27 -18.67
N THR A 333 -26.33 -25.95 -18.54
CA THR A 333 -25.49 -25.05 -19.35
C THR A 333 -24.18 -24.69 -18.64
N ALA A 334 -23.10 -24.59 -19.42
CA ALA A 334 -21.79 -24.18 -18.92
C ALA A 334 -21.73 -22.66 -18.69
N HIS A 335 -21.19 -22.26 -17.55
CA HIS A 335 -21.03 -20.85 -17.17
C HIS A 335 -19.65 -20.60 -16.57
N LEU A 336 -19.16 -19.37 -16.75
CA LEU A 336 -17.99 -18.85 -16.07
C LEU A 336 -18.45 -17.88 -14.98
N LEU A 337 -18.12 -18.21 -13.73
CA LEU A 337 -18.48 -17.43 -12.55
C LEU A 337 -17.25 -16.75 -11.97
N LEU A 338 -17.42 -15.52 -11.47
CA LEU A 338 -16.48 -14.84 -10.60
C LEU A 338 -17.13 -14.74 -9.23
N GLY A 339 -16.48 -15.22 -8.19
CA GLY A 339 -17.02 -15.11 -6.84
C GLY A 339 -16.00 -15.35 -5.74
N LEU A 340 -16.41 -15.01 -4.53
CA LEU A 340 -15.69 -15.25 -3.30
C LEU A 340 -15.95 -16.68 -2.84
N LEU A 341 -14.87 -17.42 -2.58
CA LEU A 341 -14.93 -18.77 -2.06
C LEU A 341 -15.20 -18.74 -0.55
N VAL A 342 -16.28 -19.36 -0.09
CA VAL A 342 -16.73 -19.28 1.32
C VAL A 342 -17.30 -20.63 1.78
N HIS A 343 -17.10 -20.97 3.05
CA HIS A 343 -17.83 -22.08 3.67
C HIS A 343 -19.24 -21.63 4.08
N SER A 344 -20.25 -22.37 3.64
CA SER A 344 -21.63 -22.16 4.07
C SER A 344 -21.77 -22.49 5.57
N PRO A 345 -22.84 -22.01 6.24
CA PRO A 345 -23.12 -22.41 7.63
C PRO A 345 -23.29 -23.92 7.83
N ALA A 346 -23.61 -24.66 6.77
CA ALA A 346 -23.70 -26.12 6.80
C ALA A 346 -22.33 -26.82 6.69
N GLY A 347 -21.26 -26.07 6.38
CA GLY A 347 -19.90 -26.59 6.18
C GLY A 347 -19.54 -26.80 4.71
N ASP A 348 -20.51 -26.76 3.79
CA ASP A 348 -20.27 -26.96 2.37
C ASP A 348 -19.50 -25.80 1.74
N LEU A 349 -18.68 -26.09 0.74
CA LEU A 349 -17.98 -25.08 -0.02
C LEU A 349 -18.95 -24.38 -0.98
N SER A 350 -18.95 -23.05 -0.97
CA SER A 350 -19.86 -22.22 -1.76
C SER A 350 -19.13 -21.08 -2.45
N LEU A 351 -19.67 -20.64 -3.58
CA LEU A 351 -19.24 -19.45 -4.29
C LEU A 351 -20.26 -18.33 -4.09
N THR A 352 -19.80 -17.15 -3.69
CA THR A 352 -20.67 -15.99 -3.43
C THR A 352 -20.25 -14.80 -4.28
N ASP A 353 -21.19 -14.18 -4.99
CA ASP A 353 -20.98 -12.91 -5.69
C ASP A 353 -21.89 -11.81 -5.11
N LEU A 354 -22.05 -10.69 -5.82
CA LEU A 354 -22.93 -9.61 -5.38
C LEU A 354 -24.43 -9.92 -5.54
N SER A 355 -24.76 -10.96 -6.31
CA SER A 355 -26.13 -11.33 -6.70
C SER A 355 -26.69 -12.50 -5.90
N GLY A 356 -25.85 -13.42 -5.42
CA GLY A 356 -26.27 -14.57 -4.63
C GLY A 356 -25.13 -15.52 -4.28
N SER A 357 -25.48 -16.71 -3.79
CA SER A 357 -24.53 -17.79 -3.51
C SER A 357 -25.00 -19.13 -4.07
N VAL A 358 -24.05 -20.00 -4.43
CA VAL A 358 -24.29 -21.36 -4.97
C VAL A 358 -23.30 -22.34 -4.36
N VAL A 359 -23.74 -23.57 -4.08
CA VAL A 359 -22.86 -24.65 -3.58
C VAL A 359 -21.95 -25.12 -4.70
N LEU A 360 -20.67 -25.35 -4.39
CA LEU A 360 -19.70 -25.88 -5.33
C LEU A 360 -19.46 -27.37 -5.11
N ASP A 361 -19.56 -28.16 -6.16
CA ASP A 361 -18.98 -29.50 -6.20
C ASP A 361 -17.62 -29.45 -6.93
N LEU A 362 -16.59 -29.97 -6.26
CA LEU A 362 -15.21 -30.01 -6.76
C LEU A 362 -14.76 -31.42 -7.18
N SER A 363 -15.67 -32.39 -7.22
CA SER A 363 -15.38 -33.80 -7.52
C SER A 363 -14.58 -34.03 -8.80
N ILE A 364 -14.83 -33.23 -9.84
CA ILE A 364 -14.14 -33.31 -11.15
C ILE A 364 -13.29 -32.07 -11.46
N ALA A 365 -13.12 -31.19 -10.48
CA ALA A 365 -12.54 -29.88 -10.67
C ALA A 365 -11.01 -29.92 -10.82
N ARG A 366 -10.48 -29.20 -11.81
CA ARG A 366 -9.05 -29.06 -12.05
C ARG A 366 -8.55 -27.64 -11.75
N PRO A 367 -7.55 -27.47 -10.86
CA PRO A 367 -6.93 -26.17 -10.65
C PRO A 367 -6.05 -25.78 -11.85
N VAL A 368 -6.11 -24.51 -12.24
CA VAL A 368 -5.29 -23.94 -13.31
C VAL A 368 -4.47 -22.77 -12.74
N PRO A 369 -3.13 -22.91 -12.67
CA PRO A 369 -2.29 -24.08 -12.97
C PRO A 369 -2.38 -25.20 -11.92
N GLU A 370 -2.13 -26.45 -12.31
CA GLU A 370 -2.36 -27.67 -11.49
C GLU A 370 -1.67 -27.64 -10.12
N ASP A 371 -0.45 -27.09 -10.02
CA ASP A 371 0.26 -26.92 -8.75
C ASP A 371 0.74 -25.49 -8.47
N GLY A 372 0.26 -24.53 -9.26
CA GLY A 372 0.80 -23.17 -9.28
C GLY A 372 0.18 -22.19 -8.27
N VAL A 373 -0.93 -22.52 -7.60
CA VAL A 373 -1.66 -21.60 -6.71
C VAL A 373 -2.27 -22.33 -5.52
N TRP A 374 -2.41 -21.67 -4.36
CA TRP A 374 -3.27 -22.15 -3.28
C TRP A 374 -4.67 -21.56 -3.41
N PHE A 375 -5.69 -22.41 -3.42
CA PHE A 375 -7.10 -21.99 -3.36
C PHE A 375 -7.59 -22.09 -1.92
N CYS A 376 -7.89 -20.95 -1.30
CA CYS A 376 -8.39 -20.89 0.07
C CYS A 376 -9.74 -20.17 0.12
N PRO A 377 -10.60 -20.49 1.09
CA PRO A 377 -11.75 -19.65 1.41
C PRO A 377 -11.30 -18.22 1.70
N GLY A 378 -12.09 -17.23 1.31
CA GLY A 378 -11.75 -15.80 1.37
C GLY A 378 -11.09 -15.26 0.10
N MET A 379 -10.79 -16.10 -0.89
CA MET A 379 -10.24 -15.68 -2.19
C MET A 379 -11.33 -15.46 -3.23
N LEU A 380 -11.11 -14.50 -4.12
CA LEU A 380 -11.90 -14.34 -5.34
C LEU A 380 -11.35 -15.26 -6.42
N ILE A 381 -12.20 -16.11 -7.00
CA ILE A 381 -11.81 -17.12 -7.97
C ILE A 381 -12.71 -17.08 -9.20
N LEU A 382 -12.16 -17.54 -10.33
CA LEU A 382 -12.88 -17.85 -11.55
C LEU A 382 -13.18 -19.35 -11.57
N VAL A 383 -14.45 -19.70 -11.76
CA VAL A 383 -14.90 -21.09 -11.82
C VAL A 383 -15.68 -21.30 -13.10
N GLU A 384 -15.20 -22.21 -13.95
CA GLU A 384 -15.98 -22.72 -15.07
C GLU A 384 -16.61 -24.05 -14.67
N GLY A 385 -17.89 -24.20 -14.97
CA GLY A 385 -18.63 -25.40 -14.60
C GLY A 385 -20.03 -25.41 -15.15
N THR A 386 -20.78 -26.45 -14.79
CA THR A 386 -22.19 -26.62 -15.16
C THR A 386 -23.07 -26.50 -13.92
N TYR A 387 -24.16 -25.77 -14.05
CA TYR A 387 -25.15 -25.65 -12.98
C TYR A 387 -26.17 -26.79 -13.08
N GLU A 388 -26.37 -27.51 -11.99
CA GLU A 388 -27.37 -28.56 -11.86
C GLU A 388 -28.42 -28.16 -10.82
N GLU A 389 -29.68 -28.12 -11.23
CA GLU A 389 -30.78 -27.76 -10.34
C GLU A 389 -31.28 -29.01 -9.60
N ASP A 390 -31.39 -28.94 -8.27
CA ASP A 390 -31.95 -30.03 -7.49
C ASP A 390 -33.43 -30.21 -7.85
N GLY A 391 -33.79 -31.38 -8.39
CA GLY A 391 -35.10 -31.72 -8.95
C GLY A 391 -36.30 -31.74 -7.97
N SER A 392 -36.19 -31.14 -6.79
CA SER A 392 -37.30 -31.00 -5.84
C SER A 392 -38.14 -29.77 -6.21
N HIS A 393 -39.18 -30.00 -7.01
CA HIS A 393 -40.14 -29.03 -7.59
C HIS A 393 -40.91 -28.08 -6.62
N ASN A 394 -40.50 -27.95 -5.36
CA ASN A 394 -41.10 -27.02 -4.41
C ASN A 394 -40.07 -25.96 -3.97
N SER A 395 -40.28 -24.74 -4.48
CA SER A 395 -39.54 -23.48 -4.27
C SER A 395 -38.09 -23.44 -4.78
N ASN A 396 -37.77 -22.54 -5.71
CA ASN A 396 -36.40 -22.34 -6.22
C ASN A 396 -35.49 -21.54 -5.27
N LEU A 397 -36.01 -21.14 -4.11
CA LEU A 397 -35.28 -20.39 -3.10
C LEU A 397 -34.93 -21.33 -1.95
N GLY A 398 -33.62 -21.55 -1.73
CA GLY A 398 -33.14 -22.30 -0.57
C GLY A 398 -33.60 -21.65 0.71
N SER A 399 -33.74 -22.42 1.79
CA SER A 399 -33.93 -21.85 3.13
C SER A 399 -32.80 -20.85 3.37
N ALA A 400 -33.15 -19.58 3.54
CA ALA A 400 -32.22 -18.46 3.38
C ALA A 400 -31.00 -18.54 4.32
N ALA A 401 -29.89 -19.09 3.83
CA ALA A 401 -28.59 -19.01 4.46
C ALA A 401 -27.62 -18.30 3.50
N GLY A 402 -27.22 -17.07 3.83
CA GLY A 402 -26.25 -16.30 3.02
C GLY A 402 -26.77 -14.94 2.52
N VAL A 403 -25.83 -14.04 2.24
CA VAL A 403 -26.12 -12.69 1.70
C VAL A 403 -26.49 -12.84 0.22
N GLY A 404 -27.70 -12.40 -0.16
CA GLY A 404 -28.20 -12.49 -1.55
C GLY A 404 -29.12 -13.69 -1.83
N GLY A 405 -29.32 -14.58 -0.85
CA GLY A 405 -30.07 -15.82 -1.02
C GLY A 405 -29.22 -16.90 -1.70
N GLN A 406 -29.21 -18.10 -1.12
CA GLN A 406 -28.59 -19.26 -1.72
C GLN A 406 -29.54 -19.84 -2.76
N ILE A 407 -29.06 -19.97 -3.99
CA ILE A 407 -29.79 -20.62 -5.08
C ILE A 407 -29.77 -22.13 -4.79
N LYS A 408 -30.92 -22.80 -4.94
CA LYS A 408 -30.99 -24.28 -4.81
C LYS A 408 -30.26 -24.94 -5.97
N GLY A 409 -29.64 -26.11 -5.75
CA GLY A 409 -28.82 -26.78 -6.74
C GLY A 409 -27.32 -26.62 -6.48
N VAL A 410 -26.54 -27.29 -7.32
CA VAL A 410 -25.10 -27.45 -7.18
C VAL A 410 -24.43 -26.97 -8.46
N PHE A 411 -23.33 -26.25 -8.32
CA PHE A 411 -22.48 -25.88 -9.43
C PHE A 411 -21.29 -26.84 -9.48
N VAL A 412 -21.31 -27.74 -10.46
CA VAL A 412 -20.25 -28.72 -10.68
C VAL A 412 -19.09 -28.02 -11.37
N ALA A 413 -18.01 -27.80 -10.64
CA ALA A 413 -16.84 -27.09 -11.14
C ALA A 413 -15.97 -28.01 -12.00
N HIS A 414 -15.63 -27.55 -13.20
CA HIS A 414 -14.70 -28.24 -14.10
C HIS A 414 -13.29 -27.68 -13.97
N THR A 415 -13.16 -26.36 -13.93
CA THR A 415 -11.86 -25.69 -13.81
C THR A 415 -11.93 -24.52 -12.84
N LEU A 416 -10.86 -24.35 -12.05
CA LEU A 416 -10.71 -23.24 -11.12
C LEU A 416 -9.44 -22.47 -11.44
N ALA A 417 -9.55 -21.15 -11.54
CA ALA A 417 -8.41 -20.27 -11.77
C ALA A 417 -8.46 -19.05 -10.85
N GLY A 418 -7.29 -18.55 -10.46
CA GLY A 418 -7.16 -17.23 -9.85
C GLY A 418 -7.38 -16.12 -10.89
N PRO A 419 -7.88 -14.94 -10.49
CA PRO A 419 -8.02 -13.82 -11.41
C PRO A 419 -6.61 -13.29 -11.78
N PRO A 420 -6.27 -13.13 -13.07
CA PRO A 420 -4.93 -12.68 -13.48
C PRO A 420 -4.56 -11.31 -12.89
N ALA A 421 -3.30 -11.17 -12.50
CA ALA A 421 -2.74 -9.90 -12.04
C ALA A 421 -2.58 -8.89 -13.20
N GLU A 422 -2.76 -7.60 -12.91
CA GLU A 422 -2.58 -6.51 -13.89
C GLU A 422 -1.27 -5.78 -13.59
N ARG A 423 -0.42 -5.59 -14.61
CA ARG A 423 0.85 -4.87 -14.46
C ARG A 423 0.62 -3.43 -14.02
N ARG A 424 1.46 -2.94 -13.09
CA ARG A 424 1.41 -1.57 -12.56
C ARG A 424 1.32 -0.49 -13.65
N ALA A 425 2.11 -0.63 -14.71
CA ALA A 425 2.15 0.34 -15.82
C ALA A 425 0.79 0.47 -16.53
N ILE A 426 0.06 -0.64 -16.71
CA ILE A 426 -1.27 -0.67 -17.32
C ILE A 426 -2.29 -0.05 -16.37
N SER A 427 -2.23 -0.40 -15.08
CA SER A 427 -3.14 0.17 -14.07
C SER A 427 -2.99 1.69 -13.98
N LEU A 428 -1.76 2.23 -14.02
CA LEU A 428 -1.49 3.68 -13.99
C LEU A 428 -1.65 4.35 -15.37
N GLY A 429 -1.68 3.59 -16.46
CA GLY A 429 -1.78 4.15 -17.81
C GLY A 429 -0.50 4.83 -18.29
N VAL A 430 0.65 4.33 -17.84
CA VAL A 430 1.98 4.77 -18.30
C VAL A 430 2.32 3.96 -19.54
N SER A 431 2.14 4.55 -20.72
CA SER A 431 2.60 3.94 -21.98
C SER A 431 4.13 3.76 -21.90
N ALA A 432 4.59 2.52 -21.99
CA ALA A 432 6.02 2.20 -21.97
C ALA A 432 6.76 2.67 -23.24
N ASP A 433 6.04 3.00 -24.31
CA ASP A 433 6.64 3.45 -25.56
C ASP A 433 6.40 4.94 -25.83
N SER A 434 7.50 5.69 -25.87
CA SER A 434 7.61 7.00 -26.51
C SER A 434 7.63 6.88 -28.05
N GLY A 435 6.86 5.95 -28.61
CA GLY A 435 6.69 5.73 -30.04
C GLY A 435 5.26 6.05 -30.43
N GLY A 436 5.05 7.14 -31.17
CA GLY A 436 3.74 7.61 -31.56
C GLY A 436 2.95 6.55 -32.31
N ASN A 437 1.94 5.98 -31.66
CA ASN A 437 0.75 5.46 -32.33
C ASN A 437 -0.44 5.56 -31.38
N THR A 438 -1.13 6.70 -31.47
CA THR A 438 -2.38 6.97 -30.77
C THR A 438 -3.52 6.21 -31.44
N HIS A 439 -3.59 4.90 -31.21
CA HIS A 439 -4.86 4.17 -31.33
C HIS A 439 -5.26 3.71 -29.93
N ALA A 440 -6.37 4.31 -29.48
CA ALA A 440 -6.95 4.13 -28.17
C ALA A 440 -7.23 2.66 -27.84
N SER A 441 -6.43 2.07 -26.95
CA SER A 441 -6.92 0.98 -26.12
C SER A 441 -7.80 1.61 -25.03
N MET A 442 -9.09 1.28 -25.06
CA MET A 442 -10.15 1.88 -24.23
C MET A 442 -10.06 1.45 -22.75
N GLY A 443 -8.97 1.82 -22.07
CA GLY A 443 -8.80 1.67 -20.65
C GLY A 443 -7.82 2.70 -20.11
N ALA A 444 -8.23 3.97 -20.08
CA ALA A 444 -7.44 5.05 -19.49
C ALA A 444 -7.08 4.67 -18.04
N GLY A 445 -5.82 4.30 -17.80
CA GLY A 445 -5.36 3.93 -16.47
C GLY A 445 -5.57 5.04 -15.43
N PHE A 446 -5.52 4.66 -14.16
CA PHE A 446 -5.77 5.49 -12.99
C PHE A 446 -4.59 6.42 -12.65
N GLY A 447 -3.84 6.91 -13.63
CA GLY A 447 -2.62 7.69 -13.40
C GLY A 447 -2.83 9.05 -12.72
N TRP A 448 -4.07 9.56 -12.67
CA TRP A 448 -4.43 10.77 -11.91
C TRP A 448 -4.79 10.49 -10.44
N VAL A 449 -5.01 9.22 -10.08
CA VAL A 449 -5.36 8.82 -8.72
C VAL A 449 -4.10 8.78 -7.88
N ASP A 450 -4.16 9.37 -6.70
CA ASP A 450 -3.11 9.25 -5.69
C ASP A 450 -3.45 8.08 -4.75
N PHE A 451 -2.74 6.97 -4.93
CA PHE A 451 -2.95 5.75 -4.14
C PHE A 451 -2.27 5.79 -2.76
N LEU A 452 -1.28 6.66 -2.55
CA LEU A 452 -0.43 6.65 -1.35
C LEU A 452 -0.44 7.97 -0.56
N GLY A 453 -1.03 9.05 -1.08
CA GLY A 453 -0.92 10.38 -0.49
C GLY A 453 0.45 11.03 -0.74
N VAL A 454 1.08 10.70 -1.88
CA VAL A 454 2.40 11.24 -2.28
C VAL A 454 2.36 11.92 -3.65
N GLY A 455 1.16 12.14 -4.19
CA GLY A 455 0.90 12.64 -5.53
C GLY A 455 0.68 11.52 -6.54
N SER A 456 0.02 11.87 -7.64
CA SER A 456 -0.32 10.93 -8.70
C SER A 456 0.77 10.83 -9.77
N GLU A 457 0.81 9.70 -10.48
CA GLU A 457 1.80 9.42 -11.52
C GLU A 457 1.77 10.49 -12.63
N LYS A 458 0.59 10.89 -13.09
CA LYS A 458 0.46 11.89 -14.16
C LYS A 458 0.86 13.29 -13.72
N ALA A 459 0.69 13.62 -12.43
CA ALA A 459 1.04 14.93 -11.89
C ALA A 459 2.55 15.08 -11.64
N LEU A 460 3.17 14.11 -10.95
CA LEU A 460 4.57 14.24 -10.50
C LEU A 460 5.55 13.27 -11.19
N GLY A 461 5.07 12.26 -11.89
CA GLY A 461 5.91 11.17 -12.40
C GLY A 461 7.00 11.63 -13.36
N SER A 462 6.73 12.61 -14.24
CA SER A 462 7.74 13.12 -15.18
C SER A 462 8.87 13.88 -14.47
N GLN A 463 8.55 14.71 -13.48
CA GLN A 463 9.51 15.42 -12.64
C GLN A 463 10.34 14.43 -11.81
N MET A 464 9.67 13.48 -11.15
CA MET A 464 10.34 12.49 -10.32
C MET A 464 11.26 11.58 -11.15
N ARG A 465 10.93 11.26 -12.41
CA ARG A 465 11.81 10.46 -13.30
C ARG A 465 13.05 11.24 -13.72
N ARG A 466 12.94 12.56 -13.86
CA ARG A 466 14.10 13.42 -14.13
C ARG A 466 15.02 13.46 -12.90
N LEU A 467 14.44 13.61 -11.71
CA LEU A 467 15.19 13.55 -10.44
C LEU A 467 15.85 12.20 -10.23
N GLN A 468 15.10 11.11 -10.36
CA GLN A 468 15.63 9.74 -10.25
C GLN A 468 16.81 9.51 -11.22
N ARG A 469 16.69 9.95 -12.48
CA ARG A 469 17.79 9.84 -13.46
C ARG A 469 18.99 10.71 -13.10
N ARG A 470 18.78 11.88 -12.51
CA ARG A 470 19.85 12.77 -12.02
C ARG A 470 20.59 12.11 -10.85
N VAL A 471 19.83 11.60 -9.88
CA VAL A 471 20.36 10.98 -8.66
C VAL A 471 21.06 9.65 -8.96
N PHE A 472 20.57 8.82 -9.88
CA PHE A 472 21.20 7.53 -10.23
C PHE A 472 22.13 7.59 -11.46
N ARG A 473 22.44 8.78 -12.00
CA ARG A 473 23.32 8.92 -13.17
C ARG A 473 24.71 8.35 -12.84
N PRO A 474 25.29 7.48 -13.68
CA PRO A 474 26.71 7.16 -13.55
C PRO A 474 27.54 8.41 -13.91
N PRO A 475 28.65 8.70 -13.21
CA PRO A 475 29.55 9.75 -13.65
C PRO A 475 30.08 9.38 -15.03
N THR A 476 29.74 10.18 -16.04
CA THR A 476 30.26 9.99 -17.39
C THR A 476 31.72 10.42 -17.41
N THR A 477 32.61 9.48 -17.75
CA THR A 477 33.96 9.75 -18.24
C THR A 477 33.86 10.83 -19.32
N PHE A 478 34.32 12.04 -19.04
CA PHE A 478 34.50 13.04 -20.07
C PHE A 478 35.51 12.49 -21.07
N GLN A 479 35.11 12.39 -22.34
CA GLN A 479 36.05 12.20 -23.43
C GLN A 479 37.06 13.35 -23.36
N THR A 480 38.30 12.96 -23.17
CA THR A 480 39.49 13.79 -23.21
C THR A 480 39.55 14.60 -24.51
N LEU A 481 39.31 15.90 -24.42
CA LEU A 481 40.03 16.88 -25.21
C LEU A 481 40.92 17.66 -24.22
N ASN A 482 42.17 17.20 -24.14
CA ASN A 482 43.37 17.87 -23.60
C ASN A 482 43.14 19.17 -22.79
N VAL A 483 43.01 19.03 -21.47
CA VAL A 483 43.49 20.02 -20.49
C VAL A 483 44.10 19.25 -19.31
N PRO A 484 45.39 19.42 -19.01
CA PRO A 484 45.97 18.93 -17.77
C PRO A 484 45.84 20.04 -16.72
N ASP A 485 44.89 19.93 -15.80
CA ASP A 485 44.91 20.70 -14.56
C ASP A 485 44.32 19.85 -13.43
N ASP A 486 45.03 19.83 -12.31
CA ASP A 486 44.68 19.24 -11.02
C ASP A 486 43.32 19.76 -10.56
N ASP A 487 42.31 18.88 -10.50
CA ASP A 487 41.17 18.88 -9.58
C ASP A 487 40.10 17.89 -10.11
N GLN A 488 40.45 16.61 -10.14
CA GLN A 488 39.47 15.54 -10.35
C GLN A 488 38.67 15.36 -9.05
N ILE A 489 37.58 16.13 -8.89
CA ILE A 489 36.54 15.78 -7.91
C ILE A 489 35.84 14.51 -8.44
N GLU A 490 36.39 13.35 -8.07
CA GLU A 490 35.75 12.05 -8.25
C GLU A 490 34.37 12.10 -7.57
N THR A 491 33.32 12.29 -8.37
CA THR A 491 31.96 12.33 -7.85
C THR A 491 31.56 10.89 -7.48
N GLU A 492 31.67 10.56 -6.19
CA GLU A 492 31.38 9.23 -5.66
C GLU A 492 29.99 8.74 -6.11
N PRO A 493 29.84 7.43 -6.44
CA PRO A 493 28.56 6.90 -6.86
C PRO A 493 27.51 7.04 -5.76
N PRO A 494 26.27 7.39 -6.12
CA PRO A 494 25.16 7.56 -5.16
C PRO A 494 24.80 6.21 -4.52
N ARG A 495 24.55 6.21 -3.19
CA ARG A 495 24.04 5.06 -2.43
C ARG A 495 22.75 4.50 -3.04
N ARG A 496 22.60 3.18 -3.13
CA ARG A 496 21.44 2.56 -3.84
C ARG A 496 20.76 1.43 -3.10
N GLN A 497 21.35 0.95 -2.00
CA GLN A 497 20.95 -0.29 -1.37
C GLN A 497 20.05 -0.05 -0.14
N ILE A 498 19.02 -0.89 -0.02
CA ILE A 498 18.23 -1.09 1.18
C ILE A 498 18.53 -2.49 1.72
N ALA A 499 18.96 -2.60 2.98
CA ALA A 499 19.11 -3.89 3.64
C ALA A 499 17.80 -4.30 4.33
N LEU A 500 17.37 -5.54 4.15
CA LEU A 500 16.10 -6.08 4.64
C LEU A 500 16.36 -7.30 5.52
N LEU A 501 16.17 -7.13 6.82
CA LEU A 501 16.35 -8.18 7.82
C LEU A 501 14.97 -8.67 8.29
N GLY A 502 14.74 -9.97 8.21
CA GLY A 502 13.48 -10.61 8.57
C GLY A 502 13.57 -11.37 9.90
N GLU A 503 12.48 -11.37 10.67
CA GLU A 503 12.35 -12.12 11.92
C GLU A 503 13.50 -11.88 12.91
N CYS A 504 13.71 -10.60 13.24
CA CYS A 504 14.76 -10.16 14.15
C CYS A 504 14.42 -10.44 15.62
N ASN A 505 14.40 -11.71 16.04
CA ASN A 505 14.14 -12.11 17.44
C ASN A 505 15.24 -11.61 18.41
N LEU A 506 15.01 -10.48 19.08
CA LEU A 506 15.96 -9.78 19.95
C LEU A 506 16.19 -10.46 21.31
N ASP A 507 15.31 -11.40 21.68
CA ASP A 507 15.45 -12.24 22.86
C ASP A 507 16.52 -13.32 22.71
N SER A 508 16.85 -13.69 21.47
CA SER A 508 17.92 -14.64 21.18
C SER A 508 19.27 -13.91 21.09
N PRO A 509 20.27 -14.28 21.91
CA PRO A 509 21.60 -13.66 21.85
C PRO A 509 22.28 -13.89 20.50
N ARG A 510 21.97 -15.01 19.82
CA ARG A 510 22.47 -15.33 18.48
C ARG A 510 22.00 -14.33 17.43
N THR A 511 20.76 -13.87 17.52
CA THR A 511 20.23 -12.83 16.61
C THR A 511 20.95 -11.51 16.82
N LEU A 512 21.23 -11.15 18.08
CA LEU A 512 21.99 -9.94 18.41
C LEU A 512 23.43 -10.02 17.87
N GLU A 513 24.09 -11.16 18.00
CA GLU A 513 25.41 -11.43 17.38
C GLU A 513 25.35 -11.32 15.85
N ALA A 514 24.32 -11.89 15.22
CA ALA A 514 24.10 -11.81 13.78
C ALA A 514 23.93 -10.35 13.32
N ILE A 515 23.09 -9.57 14.01
CA ILE A 515 22.86 -8.15 13.71
C ILE A 515 24.18 -7.39 13.85
N ARG A 516 24.94 -7.59 14.95
CA ARG A 516 26.25 -6.95 15.14
C ARG A 516 27.20 -7.29 13.99
N ALA A 517 27.26 -8.55 13.56
CA ALA A 517 28.13 -8.99 12.48
C ALA A 517 27.74 -8.40 11.12
N ILE A 518 26.43 -8.28 10.83
CA ILE A 518 25.93 -7.60 9.62
C ILE A 518 26.29 -6.11 9.65
N LEU A 519 26.03 -5.41 10.75
CA LEU A 519 26.38 -3.99 10.88
C LEU A 519 27.90 -3.76 10.77
N SER A 520 28.69 -4.66 11.37
CA SER A 520 30.15 -4.67 11.21
C SER A 520 30.54 -4.85 9.76
N SER A 521 29.90 -5.76 9.02
CA SER A 521 30.21 -5.99 7.60
C SER A 521 30.02 -4.73 6.76
N TYR A 522 28.96 -3.95 7.02
CA TYR A 522 28.77 -2.66 6.35
C TYR A 522 29.83 -1.64 6.74
N SER A 523 30.18 -1.54 8.02
CA SER A 523 31.23 -0.62 8.49
C SER A 523 32.63 -0.96 7.96
N THR A 524 32.93 -2.25 7.78
CA THR A 524 34.22 -2.72 7.25
C THR A 524 34.27 -2.58 5.73
N SER A 525 33.19 -2.94 5.04
CA SER A 525 33.11 -2.86 3.58
C SER A 525 33.16 -1.42 3.10
N SER A 526 32.62 -0.48 3.88
CA SER A 526 32.54 0.90 3.47
C SER A 526 33.86 1.68 3.58
N SER A 527 34.94 1.11 4.14
CA SER A 527 36.26 1.76 4.31
C SER A 527 36.24 3.22 4.83
N GLY A 528 35.15 3.62 5.51
CA GLY A 528 34.87 5.00 5.94
C GLY A 528 34.11 5.89 4.95
N HIS A 529 33.95 5.48 3.68
CA HIS A 529 33.14 6.17 2.68
C HIS A 529 31.64 5.97 2.92
N ILE A 530 30.87 7.04 2.71
CA ILE A 530 29.41 7.03 2.94
C ILE A 530 28.68 6.35 1.78
N SER A 531 29.22 6.42 0.56
CA SER A 531 28.62 5.91 -0.70
C SER A 531 28.38 4.40 -0.72
N ASP A 532 29.14 3.63 0.05
CA ASP A 532 29.01 2.16 0.16
C ASP A 532 28.03 1.72 1.26
N LEU A 533 27.56 2.63 2.11
CA LEU A 533 26.59 2.31 3.15
C LEU A 533 25.18 2.15 2.56
N PRO A 534 24.37 1.21 3.07
CA PRO A 534 22.95 1.15 2.70
C PRO A 534 22.26 2.42 3.18
N PHE A 535 21.47 3.08 2.35
CA PHE A 535 20.81 4.33 2.77
C PHE A 535 19.64 4.06 3.74
N SER A 536 19.12 2.83 3.75
CA SER A 536 18.11 2.40 4.71
C SER A 536 18.28 0.92 5.11
N ILE A 537 18.03 0.63 6.39
CA ILE A 537 18.03 -0.72 6.95
C ILE A 537 16.63 -0.98 7.52
N VAL A 538 15.93 -1.97 6.99
CA VAL A 538 14.61 -2.40 7.47
C VAL A 538 14.78 -3.63 8.35
N MET A 539 14.29 -3.54 9.58
CA MET A 539 14.22 -4.65 10.51
C MET A 539 12.75 -5.04 10.71
N MET A 540 12.38 -6.21 10.20
CA MET A 540 11.03 -6.75 10.33
C MET A 540 10.98 -7.74 11.50
N GLY A 541 9.90 -7.64 12.28
CA GLY A 541 9.63 -8.54 13.40
C GLY A 541 9.38 -9.98 12.94
N ASN A 542 9.04 -10.91 13.83
CA ASN A 542 8.75 -10.69 15.25
C ASN A 542 10.02 -10.31 16.02
N PHE A 543 9.93 -9.34 16.92
CA PHE A 543 11.10 -8.93 17.72
C PHE A 543 11.32 -9.81 18.94
N VAL A 544 10.35 -10.67 19.27
CA VAL A 544 10.46 -11.69 20.33
C VAL A 544 9.96 -13.04 19.79
N SER A 545 10.63 -14.12 20.16
CA SER A 545 10.30 -15.47 19.70
C SER A 545 8.93 -15.96 20.16
N ALA A 546 8.52 -15.62 21.39
CA ALA A 546 7.25 -16.01 21.98
C ALA A 546 6.30 -14.82 22.16
N ALA A 547 5.00 -15.09 22.06
CA ALA A 547 3.96 -14.12 22.37
C ALA A 547 3.98 -13.71 23.85
N SER A 548 3.90 -12.42 24.12
CA SER A 548 3.72 -11.89 25.48
C SER A 548 2.35 -12.28 26.00
N MET A 549 2.30 -13.02 27.11
CA MET A 549 1.05 -13.43 27.76
C MET A 549 1.16 -13.19 29.26
N SER A 550 0.10 -12.68 29.87
CA SER A 550 0.05 -12.50 31.33
C SER A 550 0.28 -13.83 32.06
N GLY A 551 1.31 -13.90 32.90
CA GLY A 551 1.64 -15.08 33.71
C GLY A 551 2.39 -16.21 32.97
N SER A 552 2.80 -16.01 31.72
CA SER A 552 3.63 -16.99 30.99
C SER A 552 5.10 -16.88 31.40
N SER A 553 5.75 -18.02 31.64
CA SER A 553 7.20 -18.08 31.90
C SER A 553 8.05 -18.03 30.63
N ARG A 554 7.44 -18.25 29.45
CA ARG A 554 8.13 -18.26 28.14
C ARG A 554 7.88 -17.00 27.32
N GLY A 555 6.77 -16.31 27.55
CA GLY A 555 6.43 -15.06 26.89
C GLY A 555 6.77 -13.90 27.80
N GLY A 556 7.96 -13.32 27.61
CA GLY A 556 8.44 -12.20 28.42
C GLY A 556 7.41 -11.07 28.51
N GLY A 557 7.33 -10.45 29.67
CA GLY A 557 6.53 -9.28 29.90
C GLY A 557 7.09 -8.03 29.20
N SER A 558 6.43 -6.91 29.45
CA SER A 558 6.83 -5.62 28.89
C SER A 558 8.23 -5.16 29.33
N ILE A 559 8.74 -5.68 30.46
CA ILE A 559 10.06 -5.34 30.99
C ILE A 559 11.14 -6.04 30.17
N GLU A 560 11.04 -7.36 29.98
CA GLU A 560 12.00 -8.10 29.16
C GLU A 560 12.01 -7.58 27.71
N TYR A 561 10.83 -7.29 27.14
CA TYR A 561 10.75 -6.69 25.80
C TYR A 561 11.53 -5.37 25.71
N LYS A 562 11.44 -4.51 26.73
CA LYS A 562 12.20 -3.27 26.80
C LYS A 562 13.71 -3.55 26.91
N GLU A 563 14.12 -4.52 27.72
CA GLU A 563 15.52 -4.91 27.86
C GLU A 563 16.12 -5.42 26.54
N HIS A 564 15.35 -6.14 25.73
CA HIS A 564 15.79 -6.57 24.40
C HIS A 564 16.06 -5.39 23.45
N PHE A 565 15.21 -4.36 23.47
CA PHE A 565 15.46 -3.12 22.71
C PHE A 565 16.61 -2.29 23.30
N ASP A 566 16.82 -2.32 24.62
CA ASP A 566 17.98 -1.71 25.27
C ASP A 566 19.30 -2.41 24.86
N ALA A 567 19.27 -3.73 24.69
CA ALA A 567 20.39 -4.51 24.16
C ALA A 567 20.69 -4.15 22.70
N LEU A 568 19.66 -4.08 21.85
CA LEU A 568 19.81 -3.61 20.46
C LEU A 568 20.38 -2.18 20.40
N ALA A 569 19.91 -1.27 21.25
CA ALA A 569 20.43 0.10 21.33
C ALA A 569 21.92 0.14 21.67
N SER A 570 22.39 -0.80 22.51
CA SER A 570 23.80 -0.91 22.87
C SER A 570 24.66 -1.33 21.68
N ILE A 571 24.17 -2.25 20.84
CA ILE A 571 24.84 -2.66 19.59
C ILE A 571 24.87 -1.50 18.59
N LEU A 572 23.77 -0.78 18.42
CA LEU A 572 23.72 0.37 17.50
C LEU A 572 24.72 1.47 17.91
N ALA A 573 24.93 1.68 19.21
CA ALA A 573 25.91 2.64 19.71
C ALA A 573 27.37 2.29 19.36
N GLU A 574 27.67 1.03 19.02
CA GLU A 574 29.00 0.60 18.54
C GLU A 574 29.31 1.13 17.13
N PHE A 575 28.29 1.53 16.35
CA PHE A 575 28.42 1.92 14.93
C PHE A 575 27.87 3.34 14.63
N PRO A 576 28.45 4.42 15.21
CA PRO A 576 27.92 5.77 15.09
C PRO A 576 27.90 6.31 13.65
N LEU A 577 28.89 5.97 12.82
CA LEU A 577 28.94 6.40 11.41
C LEU A 577 27.77 5.83 10.59
N LEU A 578 27.43 4.57 10.81
CA LEU A 578 26.31 3.91 10.13
C LEU A 578 24.98 4.50 10.62
N VAL A 579 24.79 4.59 11.93
CA VAL A 579 23.56 5.09 12.54
C VAL A 579 23.28 6.55 12.17
N ALA A 580 24.31 7.40 12.08
CA ALA A 580 24.17 8.82 11.74
C ALA A 580 23.85 9.07 10.26
N ASN A 581 24.12 8.12 9.37
CA ASN A 581 23.97 8.28 7.92
C ASN A 581 22.88 7.41 7.29
N THR A 582 22.21 6.54 8.05
CA THR A 582 21.22 5.59 7.54
C THR A 582 19.86 5.76 8.22
N THR A 583 18.78 5.44 7.49
CA THR A 583 17.42 5.41 8.04
C THR A 583 17.05 3.98 8.44
N PHE A 584 16.82 3.75 9.74
CA PHE A 584 16.34 2.45 10.25
C PHE A 584 14.82 2.42 10.30
N ILE A 585 14.22 1.38 9.74
CA ILE A 585 12.77 1.19 9.71
C ILE A 585 12.42 -0.10 10.45
N PHE A 586 11.56 0.00 11.45
CA PHE A 586 11.13 -1.14 12.25
C PHE A 586 9.68 -1.48 11.94
N VAL A 587 9.42 -2.71 11.50
CA VAL A 587 8.07 -3.22 11.19
C VAL A 587 7.69 -4.29 12.22
N PRO A 588 6.60 -4.11 12.98
CA PRO A 588 6.23 -5.04 14.05
C PRO A 588 5.63 -6.35 13.54
N GLY A 589 5.72 -7.38 14.37
CA GLY A 589 5.26 -8.74 14.13
C GLY A 589 4.01 -9.15 14.92
N ASP A 590 3.60 -10.42 14.81
CA ASP A 590 2.44 -11.00 15.51
C ASP A 590 2.70 -11.20 17.01
N ASN A 591 3.96 -11.48 17.40
CA ASN A 591 4.33 -11.75 18.80
C ASN A 591 4.58 -10.50 19.64
N ASP A 592 4.59 -9.30 19.06
CA ASP A 592 4.94 -8.09 19.80
C ASP A 592 3.88 -7.74 20.87
N PRO A 593 4.27 -7.24 22.07
CA PRO A 593 3.44 -7.33 23.27
C PRO A 593 2.06 -6.68 23.23
N TRP A 594 1.93 -5.51 22.59
CA TRP A 594 0.65 -4.78 22.57
C TRP A 594 -0.39 -5.45 21.67
N VAL A 595 0.04 -6.36 20.80
CA VAL A 595 -0.84 -7.14 19.92
C VAL A 595 -1.02 -8.54 20.48
N SER A 596 0.08 -9.20 20.85
CA SER A 596 0.09 -10.59 21.28
C SER A 596 -0.56 -10.83 22.64
N SER A 597 -0.58 -9.82 23.53
CA SER A 597 -1.25 -9.94 24.84
C SER A 597 -2.76 -10.16 24.72
N PHE A 598 -3.38 -9.71 23.62
CA PHE A 598 -4.81 -9.93 23.36
C PHE A 598 -5.07 -11.20 22.54
N SER A 599 -4.17 -11.52 21.60
CA SER A 599 -4.35 -12.68 20.74
C SER A 599 -3.83 -13.99 21.34
N ALA A 600 -3.06 -13.93 22.44
CA ALA A 600 -2.35 -15.06 23.03
C ALA A 600 -1.52 -15.84 21.99
N GLY A 601 -0.91 -15.13 21.04
CA GLY A 601 -0.15 -15.71 19.93
C GLY A 601 -0.99 -16.23 18.76
N ALA A 602 -2.30 -16.04 18.77
CA ALA A 602 -3.17 -16.28 17.61
C ALA A 602 -3.06 -15.13 16.59
N SER A 603 -3.75 -15.30 15.45
CA SER A 603 -3.79 -14.30 14.39
C SER A 603 -4.29 -12.93 14.87
N CYS A 604 -3.42 -11.94 14.75
CA CYS A 604 -3.70 -10.57 15.16
C CYS A 604 -4.48 -9.77 14.11
N MET A 605 -5.06 -8.65 14.53
CA MET A 605 -5.77 -7.71 13.64
C MET A 605 -4.80 -6.95 12.73
N LEU A 606 -5.19 -6.71 11.47
CA LEU A 606 -4.46 -5.91 10.49
C LEU A 606 -5.25 -4.66 10.05
N PRO A 607 -4.60 -3.54 9.68
CA PRO A 607 -3.19 -3.20 9.90
C PRO A 607 -2.87 -2.93 11.39
N ARG A 608 -1.58 -2.90 11.70
CA ARG A 608 -1.05 -2.71 13.08
C ARG A 608 -0.24 -1.43 13.21
N GLN A 609 -0.34 -0.80 14.37
CA GLN A 609 0.50 0.32 14.76
C GLN A 609 1.95 -0.13 14.99
N GLY A 610 2.89 0.80 14.82
CA GLY A 610 4.31 0.58 15.08
C GLY A 610 4.62 0.35 16.56
N VAL A 611 5.89 0.04 16.85
CA VAL A 611 6.37 -0.19 18.22
C VAL A 611 6.15 1.06 19.08
N PRO A 612 5.46 0.96 20.24
CA PRO A 612 5.24 2.10 21.12
C PRO A 612 6.52 2.74 21.64
N GLU A 613 6.51 4.06 21.84
CA GLU A 613 7.68 4.84 22.24
C GLU A 613 8.27 4.44 23.61
N VAL A 614 7.45 3.81 24.46
CA VAL A 614 7.85 3.32 25.79
C VAL A 614 9.00 2.31 25.72
N PHE A 615 9.11 1.56 24.61
CA PHE A 615 10.13 0.54 24.41
C PHE A 615 11.35 1.05 23.64
N THR A 616 11.27 2.21 23.00
CA THR A 616 12.23 2.63 21.97
C THR A 616 13.13 3.79 22.40
N SER A 617 12.96 4.28 23.63
CA SER A 617 13.64 5.48 24.13
C SER A 617 15.18 5.38 24.07
N ARG A 618 15.78 4.23 24.38
CA ARG A 618 17.25 4.05 24.30
C ARG A 618 17.75 3.98 22.87
N VAL A 619 17.01 3.32 21.98
CA VAL A 619 17.34 3.29 20.54
C VAL A 619 17.34 4.71 20.00
N ARG A 620 16.26 5.48 20.23
CA ARG A 620 16.18 6.89 19.79
C ARG A 620 17.35 7.73 20.32
N ARG A 621 17.75 7.52 21.59
CA ARG A 621 18.91 8.20 22.18
C ARG A 621 20.22 7.85 21.48
N ALA A 622 20.43 6.58 21.10
CA ALA A 622 21.62 6.17 20.34
C ALA A 622 21.73 6.93 19.00
N PHE A 623 20.61 7.12 18.28
CA PHE A 623 20.59 7.96 17.08
C PHE A 623 20.91 9.42 17.36
N THR A 624 20.37 10.00 18.44
CA THR A 624 20.68 11.39 18.82
C THR A 624 22.16 11.56 19.14
N THR A 625 22.76 10.62 19.87
CA THR A 625 24.20 10.63 20.20
C THR A 625 25.06 10.50 18.94
N ALA A 626 24.80 9.51 18.09
CA ALA A 626 25.54 9.32 16.84
C ALA A 626 25.47 10.55 15.91
N ASN A 627 24.28 11.16 15.79
CA ASN A 627 24.09 12.39 15.02
C ASN A 627 24.85 13.58 15.62
N ALA A 628 24.96 13.67 16.95
CA ALA A 628 25.72 14.73 17.60
C ALA A 628 27.23 14.55 17.42
N GLU A 629 27.73 13.31 17.44
CA GLU A 629 29.15 13.00 17.24
C GLU A 629 29.62 13.25 15.81
N ILE A 630 28.83 12.83 14.81
CA ILE A 630 29.22 12.94 13.39
C ILE A 630 28.82 14.30 12.81
N HIS A 631 27.56 14.70 12.97
CA HIS A 631 27.02 15.92 12.34
C HIS A 631 27.06 17.15 13.24
N GLY A 632 27.40 17.01 14.53
CA GLY A 632 27.42 18.15 15.48
C GLY A 632 28.56 19.14 15.28
N ALA A 633 29.64 18.75 14.60
CA ALA A 633 30.76 19.62 14.27
C ALA A 633 30.62 20.33 12.90
N SER A 634 29.78 19.80 12.00
CA SER A 634 29.55 20.40 10.68
C SER A 634 28.57 21.58 10.77
N LYS A 635 28.95 22.72 10.19
CA LYS A 635 28.08 23.91 10.05
C LYS A 635 27.08 23.79 8.90
N GLU A 636 27.08 22.67 8.16
CA GLU A 636 26.10 22.42 7.11
C GLU A 636 24.73 22.12 7.72
N LYS A 637 23.84 23.11 7.62
CA LYS A 637 22.46 23.01 8.09
C LYS A 637 21.60 21.99 7.34
N ASP A 638 22.09 21.46 6.22
CA ASP A 638 21.32 20.67 5.25
C ASP A 638 21.67 19.18 5.20
N ALA A 639 22.59 18.68 6.03
CA ALA A 639 22.93 17.26 6.08
C ALA A 639 21.78 16.41 6.68
N GLN A 640 21.27 15.44 5.93
CA GLN A 640 20.16 14.59 6.36
C GLN A 640 20.61 13.58 7.43
N LYS A 641 20.22 13.86 8.67
CA LYS A 641 20.57 13.07 9.86
C LYS A 641 19.99 11.64 9.81
N GLY A 642 20.66 10.71 10.48
CA GLY A 642 20.18 9.37 10.70
C GLY A 642 18.93 9.36 11.57
N GLU A 643 17.96 8.51 11.26
CA GLU A 643 16.69 8.46 11.98
C GLU A 643 16.18 7.02 12.16
N SER A 644 15.38 6.82 13.21
CA SER A 644 14.64 5.58 13.45
C SER A 644 13.14 5.80 13.25
N ILE A 645 12.56 5.07 12.30
CA ILE A 645 11.15 5.12 11.94
C ILE A 645 10.46 3.85 12.43
N TRP A 646 9.39 4.03 13.23
CA TRP A 646 8.58 2.94 13.75
C TRP A 646 7.34 2.78 12.86
N ALA A 647 7.43 1.90 11.88
CA ALA A 647 6.43 1.75 10.83
C ALA A 647 5.29 0.81 11.24
N THR A 648 4.18 0.87 10.50
CA THR A 648 3.02 -0.03 10.66
C THR A 648 3.27 -1.40 10.05
N ASN A 649 2.39 -2.37 10.29
CA ASN A 649 2.38 -3.62 9.54
C ASN A 649 1.00 -3.87 8.90
N PRO A 650 0.89 -3.85 7.55
CA PRO A 650 1.95 -3.54 6.58
C PRO A 650 2.43 -2.08 6.65
N ALA A 651 3.57 -1.81 6.01
CA ALA A 651 4.08 -0.47 5.76
C ALA A 651 4.40 -0.31 4.27
N ARG A 652 4.42 0.93 3.77
CA ARG A 652 4.82 1.22 2.38
C ARG A 652 5.95 2.24 2.37
N LEU A 653 6.93 2.01 1.50
CA LEU A 653 7.99 2.96 1.20
C LEU A 653 7.75 3.53 -0.19
N SER A 654 7.70 4.86 -0.25
CA SER A 654 7.67 5.62 -1.49
C SER A 654 9.06 6.18 -1.73
N LEU A 655 9.64 5.86 -2.89
CA LEU A 655 10.90 6.43 -3.34
C LEU A 655 10.63 7.24 -4.61
N PHE A 656 11.03 8.52 -4.60
CA PHE A 656 10.71 9.48 -5.67
C PHE A 656 9.19 9.60 -5.93
N GLY A 657 8.40 9.68 -4.85
CA GLY A 657 6.94 9.85 -4.92
C GLY A 657 6.23 8.63 -5.53
N PRO A 658 5.40 8.78 -6.58
CA PRO A 658 4.57 7.69 -7.11
C PRO A 658 5.33 6.64 -7.96
N LEU A 659 6.62 6.86 -8.23
CA LEU A 659 7.40 6.01 -9.16
C LEU A 659 7.72 4.64 -8.59
N GLU A 660 8.22 4.61 -7.36
CA GLU A 660 8.64 3.38 -6.72
C GLU A 660 7.90 3.21 -5.41
N GLU A 661 7.25 2.06 -5.31
CA GLU A 661 6.47 1.66 -4.16
C GLU A 661 6.97 0.29 -3.70
N ILE A 662 7.44 0.23 -2.47
CA ILE A 662 7.85 -1.00 -1.81
C ILE A 662 6.87 -1.28 -0.68
N VAL A 663 6.14 -2.39 -0.76
CA VAL A 663 5.22 -2.81 0.30
C VAL A 663 5.95 -3.79 1.21
N MET A 664 5.93 -3.54 2.51
CA MET A 664 6.54 -4.41 3.53
C MET A 664 5.45 -5.03 4.38
N PHE A 665 5.44 -6.35 4.47
CA PHE A 665 4.44 -7.09 5.20
C PHE A 665 5.06 -8.25 5.96
N ARG A 666 4.97 -8.20 7.30
CA ARG A 666 5.41 -9.29 8.16
C ARG A 666 4.22 -10.17 8.49
N ASP A 667 4.23 -11.40 7.98
CA ASP A 667 3.17 -12.38 8.22
C ASP A 667 3.62 -13.82 7.90
N ASP A 668 3.24 -14.80 8.73
CA ASP A 668 3.46 -16.23 8.46
C ASP A 668 2.38 -16.76 7.51
N ILE A 669 2.30 -16.14 6.33
CA ILE A 669 1.19 -16.31 5.38
C ILE A 669 1.21 -17.67 4.69
N THR A 670 2.39 -18.23 4.41
CA THR A 670 2.55 -19.54 3.78
C THR A 670 1.93 -20.62 4.66
N SER A 671 2.15 -20.53 5.98
CA SER A 671 1.56 -21.43 6.98
C SER A 671 0.03 -21.43 6.91
N ARG A 672 -0.56 -20.24 6.75
CA ARG A 672 -2.00 -20.06 6.67
C ARG A 672 -2.53 -20.68 5.38
N PHE A 673 -1.92 -20.37 4.24
CA PHE A 673 -2.31 -20.99 2.98
C PHE A 673 -2.26 -22.52 3.05
N ARG A 674 -1.20 -23.11 3.62
CA ARG A 674 -1.11 -24.57 3.79
C ARG A 674 -2.24 -25.16 4.65
N ARG A 675 -2.65 -24.46 5.71
CA ARG A 675 -3.73 -24.92 6.61
C ARG A 675 -5.13 -24.72 6.05
N THR A 676 -5.32 -23.76 5.13
CA THR A 676 -6.65 -23.38 4.62
C THR A 676 -6.88 -23.76 3.16
N ALA A 677 -5.85 -24.27 2.47
CA ALA A 677 -5.96 -24.64 1.08
C ALA A 677 -6.89 -25.83 0.88
N ILE A 678 -7.69 -25.76 -0.18
CA ILE A 678 -8.55 -26.84 -0.64
C ILE A 678 -7.71 -27.85 -1.40
N THR A 679 -8.01 -29.13 -1.20
CA THR A 679 -7.40 -30.25 -1.92
C THR A 679 -8.28 -30.66 -3.09
N PHE A 680 -7.66 -30.92 -4.23
CA PHE A 680 -8.34 -31.45 -5.42
C PHE A 680 -8.08 -32.96 -5.52
N PRO A 681 -9.05 -33.75 -6.00
CA PRO A 681 -8.83 -35.16 -6.25
C PRO A 681 -7.80 -35.33 -7.38
N LYS A 682 -6.80 -36.18 -7.15
CA LYS A 682 -5.92 -36.66 -8.22
C LYS A 682 -6.69 -37.74 -8.99
N LEU A 683 -6.74 -37.65 -10.32
CA LEU A 683 -7.40 -38.65 -11.15
C LEU A 683 -6.39 -39.76 -11.47
N ASP A 684 -6.82 -41.02 -11.34
CA ASP A 684 -6.01 -42.21 -11.62
C ASP A 684 -5.54 -42.20 -13.08
N GLY A 685 -4.27 -41.88 -13.29
CA GLY A 685 -3.66 -41.73 -14.62
C GLY A 685 -2.21 -41.22 -14.59
N ASP A 686 -1.79 -40.61 -13.48
CA ASP A 686 -0.42 -40.11 -13.28
C ASP A 686 0.49 -41.11 -12.52
N ASP A 687 -0.05 -42.23 -12.02
CA ASP A 687 0.66 -43.13 -11.10
C ASP A 687 1.63 -44.11 -11.79
N GLU A 688 1.50 -44.40 -13.09
CA GLU A 688 2.45 -45.31 -13.76
C GLU A 688 3.85 -44.66 -14.00
N GLY A 689 3.96 -43.33 -13.95
CA GLY A 689 5.24 -42.62 -14.13
C GLY A 689 5.97 -42.28 -12.82
N ALA A 690 5.23 -42.10 -11.72
CA ALA A 690 5.79 -41.62 -10.45
C ALA A 690 6.34 -42.73 -9.56
N GLU A 691 5.71 -43.92 -9.53
CA GLU A 691 6.23 -45.06 -8.77
C GLU A 691 7.53 -45.63 -9.37
N ALA A 692 7.67 -45.60 -10.70
CA ALA A 692 8.90 -46.02 -11.38
C ALA A 692 10.08 -45.08 -11.07
N ALA A 693 9.84 -43.77 -10.95
CA ALA A 693 10.86 -42.78 -10.63
C ALA A 693 11.33 -42.85 -9.16
N ALA A 694 10.40 -43.15 -8.23
CA ALA A 694 10.72 -43.32 -6.82
C ALA A 694 11.50 -44.63 -6.55
N ALA A 695 11.17 -45.71 -7.27
CA ALA A 695 11.90 -46.97 -7.18
C ALA A 695 13.31 -46.90 -7.80
N ALA A 696 13.47 -46.17 -8.92
CA ALA A 696 14.77 -45.98 -9.56
C ALA A 696 15.74 -45.10 -8.74
N ALA A 697 15.22 -44.13 -7.98
CA ALA A 697 16.03 -43.27 -7.10
C ALA A 697 16.55 -44.01 -5.85
N ALA A 698 15.88 -45.07 -5.40
CA ALA A 698 16.28 -45.86 -4.23
C ALA A 698 17.32 -46.94 -4.55
N ALA A 699 17.46 -47.35 -5.83
CA ALA A 699 18.34 -48.44 -6.23
C ALA A 699 19.79 -48.00 -6.59
N ASN A 700 20.08 -46.70 -6.68
CA ASN A 700 21.32 -46.20 -7.29
C ASN A 700 22.38 -45.66 -6.30
N VAL A 701 22.44 -46.19 -5.06
CA VAL A 701 23.40 -45.74 -4.02
C VAL A 701 24.52 -46.76 -3.71
N GLN A 702 24.67 -47.83 -4.48
CA GLN A 702 25.83 -48.73 -4.36
C GLN A 702 26.31 -49.17 -5.74
N ASP A 703 27.28 -48.46 -6.31
CA ASP A 703 28.67 -48.92 -6.44
C ASP A 703 29.47 -47.93 -7.32
N GLN A 704 30.70 -47.64 -6.94
CA GLN A 704 31.62 -46.81 -7.72
C GLN A 704 32.48 -47.71 -8.62
N SER A 705 32.69 -47.34 -9.88
CA SER A 705 34.01 -47.04 -10.47
C SER A 705 34.15 -47.38 -11.96
N GLN A 706 34.93 -46.51 -12.63
CA GLN A 706 35.75 -46.71 -13.82
C GLN A 706 35.18 -46.58 -15.25
N GLU A 707 35.80 -45.61 -15.93
CA GLU A 707 36.32 -45.58 -17.31
C GLU A 707 35.40 -45.29 -18.51
N ALA A 708 36.03 -44.59 -19.45
CA ALA A 708 35.49 -43.87 -20.59
C ALA A 708 35.40 -44.74 -21.85
N SER A 709 34.41 -44.49 -22.71
CA SER A 709 34.59 -44.38 -24.18
C SER A 709 33.28 -44.06 -24.91
N GLN A 710 33.44 -43.27 -25.97
CA GLN A 710 32.53 -42.98 -27.09
C GLN A 710 31.63 -44.14 -27.56
N SER A 711 30.39 -43.82 -27.95
CA SER A 711 29.91 -44.04 -29.33
C SER A 711 28.50 -43.46 -29.53
N ASP A 712 28.36 -42.70 -30.61
CA ASP A 712 27.11 -42.35 -31.27
C ASP A 712 26.19 -43.57 -31.48
N MET A 713 24.89 -43.38 -31.30
CA MET A 713 23.85 -43.94 -32.17
C MET A 713 22.53 -43.19 -31.92
N GLU A 714 22.16 -42.37 -32.90
CA GLU A 714 20.84 -41.78 -33.04
C GLU A 714 19.82 -42.90 -33.33
N GLU A 715 18.84 -43.10 -32.45
CA GLU A 715 17.65 -43.88 -32.77
C GLU A 715 16.52 -42.91 -33.09
N MET A 716 16.11 -42.95 -34.36
CA MET A 716 15.16 -42.06 -35.00
C MET A 716 13.74 -42.58 -34.74
N ASP A 717 13.06 -42.04 -33.73
CA ASP A 717 11.66 -42.38 -33.45
C ASP A 717 10.74 -41.60 -34.42
N LEU A 718 10.45 -42.25 -35.54
CA LEU A 718 9.56 -41.80 -36.62
C LEU A 718 8.11 -42.05 -36.22
N ASP A 719 7.56 -41.26 -35.29
CA ASP A 719 6.10 -41.20 -35.13
C ASP A 719 5.57 -39.79 -34.80
N ASN A 720 4.83 -39.28 -35.79
CA ASN A 720 3.84 -38.21 -35.74
C ASN A 720 4.33 -36.73 -35.92
N PRO A 721 4.50 -36.25 -37.17
CA PRO A 721 4.94 -34.88 -37.48
C PRO A 721 3.96 -33.77 -37.02
N ARG A 722 2.73 -34.12 -36.62
CA ARG A 722 1.77 -33.16 -36.04
C ARG A 722 2.16 -32.71 -34.63
N ARG A 723 2.72 -33.60 -33.81
CA ARG A 723 3.02 -33.34 -32.40
C ARG A 723 4.21 -32.40 -32.21
N ASN A 724 5.17 -32.44 -33.14
CA ASN A 724 6.34 -31.55 -33.13
C ASN A 724 5.99 -30.15 -33.68
N LEU A 725 5.03 -30.04 -34.60
CA LEU A 725 4.53 -28.75 -35.09
C LEU A 725 3.71 -28.04 -34.00
N ASP A 726 2.85 -28.78 -33.27
CA ASP A 726 2.06 -28.24 -32.18
C ASP A 726 2.93 -27.72 -31.01
N LYS A 727 4.03 -28.43 -30.68
CA LYS A 727 5.02 -27.99 -29.68
C LYS A 727 5.81 -26.75 -30.12
N ALA A 728 6.23 -26.68 -31.39
CA ALA A 728 6.95 -25.53 -31.92
C ALA A 728 6.04 -24.28 -32.01
N VAL A 729 4.75 -24.45 -32.32
CA VAL A 729 3.77 -23.36 -32.35
C VAL A 729 3.37 -22.91 -30.94
N GLN A 730 3.30 -23.82 -29.96
CA GLN A 730 3.11 -23.47 -28.54
C GLN A 730 4.26 -22.64 -27.97
N ASN A 731 5.52 -23.00 -28.26
CA ASN A 731 6.69 -22.25 -27.81
C ASN A 731 6.82 -20.87 -28.48
N ALA A 732 6.22 -20.67 -29.66
CA ALA A 732 6.23 -19.40 -30.38
C ALA A 732 5.06 -18.45 -30.03
N THR A 733 3.99 -18.92 -29.35
CA THR A 733 2.75 -18.14 -29.10
C THR A 733 2.41 -17.90 -27.63
N SER A 734 3.24 -18.36 -26.69
CA SER A 734 3.04 -18.13 -25.26
C SER A 734 3.71 -16.83 -24.77
N HIS A 735 2.91 -15.86 -24.30
CA HIS A 735 3.39 -14.79 -23.40
C HIS A 735 3.51 -15.26 -21.93
N VAL A 736 3.52 -16.57 -21.71
CA VAL A 736 3.81 -17.26 -20.45
C VAL A 736 5.10 -18.04 -20.67
N PRO A 737 6.10 -17.98 -19.77
CA PRO A 737 7.31 -18.78 -19.94
C PRO A 737 6.92 -20.26 -19.99
N SER A 738 7.36 -20.96 -21.05
CA SER A 738 7.18 -22.39 -21.19
C SER A 738 7.80 -23.09 -19.99
N SER A 739 6.97 -23.84 -19.24
CA SER A 739 7.46 -24.91 -18.40
C SER A 739 7.70 -26.12 -19.30
N ASP A 740 8.70 -26.04 -20.17
CA ASP A 740 9.39 -27.27 -20.57
C ASP A 740 9.91 -27.90 -19.27
N PRO A 741 9.85 -29.25 -19.10
CA PRO A 741 10.45 -29.95 -17.98
C PRO A 741 11.97 -29.87 -18.12
N THR A 742 12.50 -28.67 -17.93
CA THR A 742 13.88 -28.41 -17.57
C THR A 742 14.11 -29.02 -16.19
N PRO A 743 15.30 -29.60 -15.94
CA PRO A 743 15.57 -30.40 -14.76
C PRO A 743 15.09 -29.68 -13.49
N SER A 744 14.12 -30.30 -12.82
CA SER A 744 13.36 -29.85 -11.64
C SER A 744 13.97 -28.64 -10.93
N SER A 745 13.40 -27.44 -11.14
CA SER A 745 13.70 -26.29 -10.30
C SER A 745 13.51 -26.67 -8.82
N PRO A 746 14.40 -26.22 -7.91
CA PRO A 746 14.39 -26.69 -6.53
C PRO A 746 13.02 -26.43 -5.88
N PRO A 747 12.54 -27.34 -5.01
CA PRO A 747 11.18 -27.31 -4.47
C PRO A 747 10.86 -26.00 -3.72
N SER A 748 11.88 -25.33 -3.16
CA SER A 748 11.76 -24.02 -2.53
C SER A 748 11.34 -22.91 -3.51
N ILE A 749 11.88 -22.91 -4.73
CA ILE A 749 11.56 -21.91 -5.75
C ILE A 749 10.14 -22.13 -6.30
N GLN A 750 9.73 -23.39 -6.47
CA GLN A 750 8.36 -23.71 -6.89
C GLN A 750 7.34 -23.25 -5.84
N ALA A 751 7.61 -23.54 -4.57
CA ALA A 751 6.78 -23.05 -3.48
C ALA A 751 6.74 -21.51 -3.43
N ALA A 752 7.86 -20.83 -3.71
CA ALA A 752 7.92 -19.36 -3.75
C ALA A 752 7.07 -18.80 -4.90
N ARG A 753 7.16 -19.40 -6.09
CA ARG A 753 6.29 -19.04 -7.23
C ARG A 753 4.81 -19.24 -6.91
N LYS A 754 4.47 -20.34 -6.23
CA LYS A 754 3.11 -20.63 -5.76
C LYS A 754 2.59 -19.55 -4.83
N LEU A 755 3.41 -19.11 -3.87
CA LEU A 755 3.09 -18.01 -2.94
C LEU A 755 2.88 -16.68 -3.66
N ILE A 756 3.84 -16.30 -4.50
CA ILE A 756 3.83 -15.03 -5.23
C ILE A 756 2.57 -14.93 -6.09
N LYS A 757 2.31 -15.98 -6.89
CA LYS A 757 1.15 -16.03 -7.76
C LYS A 757 -0.15 -15.93 -6.96
N THR A 758 -0.26 -16.68 -5.87
CA THR A 758 -1.44 -16.65 -4.98
C THR A 758 -1.74 -15.24 -4.45
N ILE A 759 -0.74 -14.52 -3.94
CA ILE A 759 -0.94 -13.19 -3.34
C ILE A 759 -1.22 -12.12 -4.40
N LEU A 760 -0.40 -12.06 -5.46
CA LEU A 760 -0.48 -10.99 -6.45
C LEU A 760 -1.73 -11.13 -7.34
N ASP A 761 -2.14 -12.35 -7.68
CA ASP A 761 -3.39 -12.60 -8.41
C ASP A 761 -4.59 -12.11 -7.58
N GLN A 762 -4.59 -12.30 -6.25
CA GLN A 762 -5.67 -11.80 -5.38
C GLN A 762 -5.67 -10.27 -5.18
N SER A 763 -4.59 -9.57 -5.56
CA SER A 763 -4.38 -8.13 -5.31
C SER A 763 -4.62 -7.70 -3.86
N HIS A 764 -4.37 -8.59 -2.90
CA HIS A 764 -4.65 -8.32 -1.49
C HIS A 764 -3.68 -9.11 -0.61
N LEU A 765 -3.13 -8.46 0.42
CA LEU A 765 -2.13 -9.05 1.33
C LEU A 765 -2.70 -10.14 2.24
N SER A 766 -4.00 -10.10 2.54
CA SER A 766 -4.65 -11.04 3.46
C SER A 766 -5.96 -11.59 2.87
N PRO A 767 -5.90 -12.42 1.81
CA PRO A 767 -7.09 -12.96 1.14
C PRO A 767 -7.69 -14.14 1.92
N PHE A 768 -8.04 -13.89 3.19
CA PHE A 768 -8.58 -14.85 4.13
C PHE A 768 -9.90 -14.34 4.72
N PRO A 769 -10.77 -15.22 5.24
CA PRO A 769 -11.94 -14.83 5.97
C PRO A 769 -11.54 -14.09 7.26
N LEU A 770 -12.39 -13.17 7.71
CA LEU A 770 -12.14 -12.38 8.93
C LEU A 770 -12.05 -13.23 10.21
N SER A 771 -12.58 -14.45 10.20
CA SER A 771 -12.43 -15.43 11.28
C SER A 771 -11.02 -15.99 11.40
N ILE A 772 -10.26 -16.04 10.28
CA ILE A 772 -8.88 -16.54 10.23
C ILE A 772 -7.89 -15.38 10.34
N ARG A 773 -8.17 -14.24 9.68
CA ARG A 773 -7.32 -13.04 9.78
C ARG A 773 -8.21 -11.80 9.93
N PRO A 774 -8.41 -11.30 11.16
CA PRO A 774 -9.27 -10.14 11.39
C PRO A 774 -8.64 -8.86 10.83
N GLN A 775 -9.48 -7.96 10.31
CA GLN A 775 -9.06 -6.73 9.65
C GLN A 775 -9.87 -5.54 10.16
N LEU A 776 -9.22 -4.37 10.27
CA LEU A 776 -9.87 -3.10 10.55
C LEU A 776 -10.53 -2.58 9.26
N TRP A 777 -11.86 -2.48 9.27
CA TRP A 777 -12.63 -2.23 8.03
C TRP A 777 -12.30 -0.88 7.39
N ASP A 778 -12.09 0.17 8.18
CA ASP A 778 -11.76 1.50 7.67
C ASP A 778 -10.34 1.60 7.10
N HIS A 779 -9.44 0.70 7.50
CA HIS A 779 -8.03 0.70 7.13
C HIS A 779 -7.67 -0.45 6.19
N CYS A 780 -8.66 -1.19 5.68
CA CYS A 780 -8.45 -2.33 4.78
C CYS A 780 -7.81 -1.94 3.44
N ALA A 781 -7.93 -0.67 3.03
CA ALA A 781 -7.30 -0.15 1.82
C ALA A 781 -5.77 -0.32 1.84
N SER A 782 -5.16 -0.26 3.01
CA SER A 782 -3.71 -0.47 3.19
C SER A 782 -3.24 -1.88 2.80
N LEU A 783 -4.14 -2.87 2.89
CA LEU A 783 -3.90 -4.27 2.53
C LEU A 783 -4.08 -4.55 1.03
N SER A 784 -4.64 -3.60 0.28
CA SER A 784 -4.82 -3.72 -1.18
C SER A 784 -3.49 -3.61 -1.92
N LEU A 785 -3.21 -4.54 -2.83
CA LEU A 785 -2.07 -4.48 -3.76
C LEU A 785 -2.49 -3.96 -5.14
N TYR A 786 -3.51 -3.09 -5.18
CA TYR A 786 -3.95 -2.42 -6.39
C TYR A 786 -3.62 -0.91 -6.34
N PRO A 787 -2.83 -0.38 -7.29
CA PRO A 787 -2.08 -1.09 -8.35
C PRO A 787 -0.95 -1.95 -7.77
N LEU A 788 -0.43 -2.89 -8.56
CA LEU A 788 0.71 -3.70 -8.13
C LEU A 788 1.90 -2.82 -7.70
N PRO A 789 2.59 -3.11 -6.59
CA PRO A 789 3.76 -2.35 -6.17
C PRO A 789 4.98 -2.65 -7.06
N THR A 790 6.01 -1.80 -6.99
CA THR A 790 7.29 -2.04 -7.68
C THR A 790 8.02 -3.21 -7.04
N ALA A 791 8.02 -3.28 -5.71
CA ALA A 791 8.53 -4.42 -4.96
C ALA A 791 7.62 -4.78 -3.77
N LEU A 792 7.57 -6.06 -3.44
CA LEU A 792 6.84 -6.60 -2.29
C LEU A 792 7.82 -7.36 -1.40
N VAL A 793 8.03 -6.87 -0.19
CA VAL A 793 8.82 -7.52 0.85
C VAL A 793 7.87 -8.27 1.76
N LEU A 794 7.88 -9.59 1.63
CA LEU A 794 7.27 -10.50 2.59
C LEU A 794 8.33 -10.84 3.65
N CYS A 795 7.91 -10.93 4.90
CA CYS A 795 8.70 -11.58 5.93
C CYS A 795 7.89 -12.76 6.45
N ASP A 796 8.17 -13.92 5.88
CA ASP A 796 7.55 -15.20 6.23
C ASP A 796 8.62 -16.14 6.78
N ALA A 797 8.46 -16.48 8.05
CA ALA A 797 9.34 -17.30 8.84
C ALA A 797 9.42 -18.77 8.37
N GLU A 798 8.36 -19.25 7.71
CA GLU A 798 8.22 -20.65 7.30
C GLU A 798 8.76 -20.93 5.91
N MET A 799 9.24 -19.88 5.24
CA MET A 799 9.72 -19.93 3.88
C MET A 799 11.17 -19.46 3.85
N PRO A 800 12.07 -20.14 3.12
CA PRO A 800 13.43 -19.65 2.94
C PRO A 800 13.43 -18.29 2.23
N ALA A 801 14.55 -17.58 2.32
CA ALA A 801 14.73 -16.35 1.59
C ALA A 801 14.65 -16.60 0.08
N PHE A 802 14.03 -15.67 -0.64
CA PHE A 802 13.96 -15.70 -2.10
C PHE A 802 13.76 -14.30 -2.66
N ALA A 803 14.09 -14.10 -3.93
CA ALA A 803 13.82 -12.87 -4.68
C ALA A 803 13.43 -13.22 -6.11
N ILE A 804 12.17 -12.99 -6.49
CA ILE A 804 11.59 -13.42 -7.78
C ILE A 804 10.64 -12.33 -8.29
N SER A 805 10.72 -12.01 -9.59
CA SER A 805 9.80 -11.06 -10.23
C SER A 805 8.58 -11.76 -10.85
N TYR A 806 7.41 -11.16 -10.70
CA TYR A 806 6.15 -11.58 -11.33
C TYR A 806 5.36 -10.36 -11.80
N GLU A 807 4.94 -10.33 -13.06
CA GLU A 807 4.18 -9.24 -13.68
C GLU A 807 4.74 -7.82 -13.44
N GLY A 808 6.07 -7.71 -13.39
CA GLY A 808 6.78 -6.43 -13.16
C GLY A 808 6.90 -6.01 -11.68
N CYS A 809 6.31 -6.76 -10.76
CA CYS A 809 6.52 -6.62 -9.31
C CYS A 809 7.66 -7.54 -8.86
N HIS A 810 8.65 -7.01 -8.15
CA HIS A 810 9.74 -7.81 -7.58
C HIS A 810 9.40 -8.25 -6.16
N VAL A 811 9.14 -9.55 -5.95
CA VAL A 811 8.75 -10.09 -4.65
C VAL A 811 9.94 -10.74 -3.97
N MET A 812 10.16 -10.39 -2.72
CA MET A 812 11.25 -10.91 -1.92
C MET A 812 10.74 -11.38 -0.56
N ASN A 813 11.29 -12.49 -0.07
CA ASN A 813 11.08 -12.93 1.29
C ASN A 813 12.38 -12.81 2.07
N ALA A 814 12.43 -11.98 3.11
CA ALA A 814 13.62 -11.88 3.96
C ALA A 814 13.86 -13.15 4.79
N GLY A 815 12.81 -13.93 5.07
CA GLY A 815 12.88 -15.16 5.88
C GLY A 815 13.35 -14.91 7.31
N ARG A 816 13.89 -15.96 7.94
CA ARG A 816 14.55 -15.91 9.25
C ARG A 816 15.94 -15.32 9.13
N LEU A 817 16.28 -14.34 9.98
CA LEU A 817 17.64 -13.78 10.04
C LEU A 817 18.67 -14.86 10.38
N VAL A 818 18.38 -15.73 11.36
CA VAL A 818 19.26 -16.82 11.80
C VAL A 818 18.59 -18.15 11.47
N ASP A 819 19.28 -18.98 10.67
CA ASP A 819 18.79 -20.31 10.30
C ASP A 819 19.08 -21.33 11.41
N GLU A 820 18.11 -21.56 12.30
CA GLU A 820 18.23 -22.57 13.36
C GLU A 820 18.26 -24.02 12.85
N PHE A 821 17.72 -24.30 11.65
CA PHE A 821 17.68 -25.65 11.10
C PHE A 821 19.05 -26.09 10.57
N SER A 822 19.81 -25.16 9.99
CA SER A 822 21.22 -25.37 9.63
C SER A 822 22.12 -25.68 10.83
N LEU A 823 21.69 -25.35 12.05
CA LEU A 823 22.41 -25.70 13.29
C LEU A 823 22.14 -27.14 13.75
N ARG A 824 21.01 -27.76 13.36
CA ARG A 824 20.61 -29.11 13.80
C ARG A 824 21.14 -30.23 12.90
N ARG A 825 21.27 -29.97 11.59
CA ARG A 825 21.94 -30.89 10.66
C ARG A 825 23.39 -30.44 10.48
N GLY A 826 24.33 -31.14 11.12
CA GLY A 826 25.75 -31.05 10.79
C GLY A 826 26.06 -31.61 9.40
N GLN A 827 25.46 -31.05 8.35
CA GLN A 827 25.63 -31.48 6.97
C GLN A 827 26.63 -30.52 6.30
N GLY A 828 27.83 -31.02 6.00
CA GLY A 828 28.85 -30.30 5.23
C GLY A 828 30.04 -29.74 6.02
N GLY A 829 30.57 -30.46 7.02
CA GLY A 829 31.84 -30.10 7.67
C GLY A 829 31.81 -28.79 8.49
N VAL A 830 30.61 -28.28 8.79
CA VAL A 830 30.43 -27.04 9.57
C VAL A 830 30.74 -27.31 11.04
N SER A 831 31.64 -26.51 11.61
CA SER A 831 31.97 -26.53 13.05
C SER A 831 30.70 -26.38 13.89
N ARG A 832 30.52 -27.26 14.89
CA ARG A 832 29.44 -27.17 15.88
C ARG A 832 29.48 -25.79 16.55
N GLY A 833 28.54 -24.92 16.19
CA GLY A 833 28.34 -23.62 16.85
C GLY A 833 28.52 -22.38 15.99
N SER A 834 28.90 -22.48 14.71
CA SER A 834 28.92 -21.31 13.80
C SER A 834 27.51 -21.02 13.27
N GLY A 835 27.04 -19.78 13.44
CA GLY A 835 25.75 -19.33 12.94
C GLY A 835 25.86 -18.79 11.51
N VAL A 836 24.78 -18.91 10.73
CA VAL A 836 24.66 -18.24 9.42
C VAL A 836 23.52 -17.23 9.50
N ALA A 837 23.85 -15.97 9.30
CA ALA A 837 22.90 -14.88 9.16
C ALA A 837 22.52 -14.73 7.68
N ARG A 838 21.23 -14.56 7.37
CA ARG A 838 20.73 -14.32 6.01
C ARG A 838 19.84 -13.08 5.96
N TRP A 839 20.02 -12.25 4.94
CA TRP A 839 19.19 -11.05 4.71
C TRP A 839 19.14 -10.73 3.22
N ILE A 840 18.31 -9.77 2.83
CA ILE A 840 18.19 -9.34 1.42
C ILE A 840 18.70 -7.91 1.26
N GLU A 841 19.48 -7.67 0.21
CA GLU A 841 19.85 -6.34 -0.25
C GLU A 841 19.04 -5.99 -1.48
N TYR A 842 18.24 -4.94 -1.41
CA TYR A 842 17.48 -4.42 -2.54
C TYR A 842 18.19 -3.23 -3.17
N ASP A 843 18.55 -3.35 -4.45
CA ASP A 843 19.09 -2.25 -5.24
C ASP A 843 17.95 -1.48 -5.93
N CYS A 844 17.74 -0.25 -5.51
CA CYS A 844 16.68 0.62 -6.04
C CYS A 844 16.88 0.97 -7.53
N ARG A 845 18.11 0.90 -8.07
CA ARG A 845 18.36 1.19 -9.48
C ARG A 845 17.96 0.04 -10.38
N SER A 846 18.41 -1.18 -10.06
CA SER A 846 18.04 -2.38 -10.82
C SER A 846 16.65 -2.91 -10.48
N ARG A 847 16.09 -2.48 -9.34
CA ARG A 847 14.82 -2.94 -8.76
C ARG A 847 14.83 -4.44 -8.47
N LYS A 848 15.98 -4.96 -8.06
CA LYS A 848 16.19 -6.37 -7.73
C LYS A 848 16.77 -6.51 -6.33
N GLY A 849 16.33 -7.56 -5.65
CA GLY A 849 16.84 -8.02 -4.38
C GLY A 849 17.82 -9.17 -4.60
N GLU A 850 18.90 -9.15 -3.84
CA GLU A 850 19.90 -10.21 -3.77
C GLU A 850 19.97 -10.76 -2.35
N GLU A 851 20.02 -12.08 -2.22
CA GLU A 851 20.22 -12.73 -0.93
C GLU A 851 21.70 -12.61 -0.51
N ARG A 852 21.93 -12.19 0.73
CA ARG A 852 23.24 -12.15 1.37
C ARG A 852 23.28 -13.11 2.54
N THR A 853 24.43 -13.73 2.73
CA THR A 853 24.69 -14.64 3.85
C THR A 853 26.01 -14.30 4.51
N LEU A 854 26.05 -14.30 5.84
CA LEU A 854 27.25 -14.04 6.62
C LEU A 854 27.40 -15.06 7.74
N ARG A 855 28.61 -15.55 7.95
CA ARG A 855 28.94 -16.45 9.07
C ARG A 855 29.41 -15.62 10.27
N PHE A 856 28.95 -15.98 11.46
CA PHE A 856 29.29 -15.31 12.70
C PHE A 856 29.52 -16.31 13.84
#